data_AF-A0A850AUF9-F1
#
_entry.id   AF-A0A850AUF9-F1
#
_cell.length_a   1.000
_cell.length_b   1.000
_cell.length_c   1.000
_cell.angle_alpha   90.00
_cell.angle_beta   90.00
_cell.angle_gamma   90.00
#
_symmetry.space_group_name_H-M   'P 1'
#
loop_
_entity.id
_entity.type
_entity.pdbx_description
1 polymer ?
#
loop_
_entity_poly.entity_id
_entity_poly.type
_entity_poly.pdbx_seq_one_letter_code
_entity_poly.pdbx_strand_id
1 'polypeptide(L)'
;MIYLLLTVAFSIPSPPPGLRIEGTFIQLNDAMARRTTLEWKRELDAARHAGLKTVIIQRLRTPDADYMNAPRRPVETILRYADERGMTVFLGLTEDPRWWSRCTDPEYLTIAADAAVTTAEAAWQRYRRHRSFVGWYIAHEFWDLRLSETQTAALRGFYRSISDRCRSLAPGKSIATAPFFTGEMPPTHTARVFQAILDGSGIDIVMVQDGVGARGWDREVEVRIAPYFSAIRDACVAAGVELWSDLECFRLRGTPAQGFVPADPPRVLRQLAAASPFVKRFVTFDFFHYMSPTIGGAARELYDGYIAGCVDRPFMPAIGRSMQIDPAFRYYRDRSPSSIADEIRAAGYSIVEYIVVNDRDIDDALVRALTRRHIGVWYLTFGNGVYRTEGLPEGWRSWKMVTRADLAGKSLEDGYTRLCLNNPGYRKWKKDQIVQSLTRHPFLGVQIAEPHWPEYPGIASPAYGCFCRACRDAFRERYGSEAELPDIIDPTSPQHPDRDPALWKKWLAFRQATLTAFLDDIVNGIDGIRSRAPDARVCTWSLGLMEADGVARVRDIHGEDAGEIVRVVKPDVHCLQTHWPDWSQAELPGDYIRAYQPFLDQIRQADASIPIVFQADIGSQPQNRRSTAWIERFERTALELGAHGSMCYEYFIGSRTYEDPPKVVETVRDGPRVRLLFTKRLDPATASEARNYEIEGATVRSATVDGSVVTLQLTKRLPDRPVSLTILRIQDAEDRRLFRDKPAAILDHQRIRIAR
;
A
#
# COMPACT_ATOMS: atom_id res chain seq x y z
N MET A 1 -42.22 -41.23 11.35
CA MET A 1 -41.53 -40.32 10.41
C MET A 1 -41.24 -39.01 11.15
N ILE A 2 -40.02 -38.86 11.67
CA ILE A 2 -39.56 -37.64 12.34
C ILE A 2 -38.56 -36.99 11.40
N TYR A 3 -38.90 -35.80 10.90
CA TYR A 3 -38.01 -34.98 10.08
C TYR A 3 -36.99 -34.27 10.99
N LEU A 4 -35.73 -34.65 10.85
CA LEU A 4 -34.59 -34.01 11.51
C LEU A 4 -34.17 -32.77 10.69
N LEU A 5 -34.44 -31.57 11.19
CA LEU A 5 -33.93 -30.31 10.65
C LEU A 5 -32.45 -30.17 11.04
N LEU A 6 -31.56 -30.46 10.08
CA LEU A 6 -30.14 -30.10 10.16
C LEU A 6 -30.00 -28.60 9.87
N THR A 7 -29.91 -27.80 10.93
CA THR A 7 -29.40 -26.42 10.85
C THR A 7 -27.90 -26.47 10.57
N VAL A 8 -27.52 -26.32 9.31
CA VAL A 8 -26.13 -26.00 8.92
C VAL A 8 -25.86 -24.57 9.36
N ALA A 9 -25.21 -24.40 10.51
CA ALA A 9 -24.64 -23.12 10.89
C ALA A 9 -23.55 -22.78 9.86
N PHE A 10 -23.82 -21.81 8.99
CA PHE A 10 -22.77 -21.17 8.21
C PHE A 10 -21.81 -20.48 9.18
N SER A 11 -20.67 -21.10 9.48
CA SER A 11 -19.56 -20.39 10.12
C SER A 11 -19.14 -19.24 9.19
N ILE A 12 -19.41 -18.01 9.62
CA ILE A 12 -18.80 -16.82 9.02
C ILE A 12 -17.28 -17.03 9.12
N PRO A 13 -16.54 -17.01 8.00
CA PRO A 13 -15.08 -17.15 8.05
C PRO A 13 -14.52 -16.05 8.95
N SER A 14 -13.67 -16.41 9.92
CA SER A 14 -12.94 -15.43 10.72
C SER A 14 -12.23 -14.44 9.80
N PRO A 15 -12.23 -13.13 10.11
CA PRO A 15 -11.51 -12.16 9.30
C PRO A 15 -10.03 -12.58 9.18
N PRO A 16 -9.40 -12.40 8.01
CA PRO A 16 -7.99 -12.72 7.85
C PRO A 16 -7.16 -11.92 8.86
N PRO A 17 -6.08 -12.49 9.41
CA PRO A 17 -5.19 -11.73 10.28
C PRO A 17 -4.67 -10.50 9.53
N GLY A 18 -4.47 -9.37 10.21
CA GLY A 18 -3.87 -8.19 9.59
C GLY A 18 -2.42 -8.40 9.16
N LEU A 19 -1.83 -7.40 8.51
CA LEU A 19 -0.40 -7.42 8.15
C LEU A 19 0.46 -7.56 9.40
N ARG A 20 1.42 -8.48 9.37
CA ARG A 20 2.33 -8.73 10.49
C ARG A 20 3.59 -9.44 10.02
N ILE A 21 4.62 -9.38 10.84
CA ILE A 21 5.82 -10.20 10.76
C ILE A 21 5.45 -11.64 11.15
N GLU A 22 5.90 -12.61 10.37
CA GLU A 22 5.62 -14.03 10.54
C GLU A 22 6.85 -14.84 10.97
N GLY A 23 8.04 -14.25 10.97
CA GLY A 23 9.26 -14.92 11.40
C GLY A 23 10.41 -14.00 11.74
N THR A 24 11.49 -14.56 12.26
CA THR A 24 12.67 -13.80 12.69
C THR A 24 13.94 -14.58 12.46
N PHE A 25 15.03 -13.85 12.21
CA PHE A 25 16.37 -14.40 12.30
C PHE A 25 16.78 -14.70 13.76
N ILE A 26 17.68 -15.66 13.92
CA ILE A 26 18.50 -15.88 15.12
C ILE A 26 19.96 -15.87 14.68
N GLN A 27 20.68 -14.84 15.08
CA GLN A 27 22.12 -14.76 14.89
C GLN A 27 22.84 -15.40 16.08
N LEU A 28 23.02 -16.72 16.03
CA LEU A 28 23.73 -17.45 17.09
C LEU A 28 25.13 -16.88 17.29
N ASN A 29 25.42 -16.54 18.55
CA ASN A 29 26.71 -16.10 19.03
C ASN A 29 27.05 -16.84 20.33
N ASP A 30 28.23 -16.60 20.87
CA ASP A 30 28.72 -17.19 22.11
C ASP A 30 27.76 -17.04 23.31
N ALA A 31 27.15 -15.87 23.47
CA ALA A 31 26.21 -15.63 24.56
C ALA A 31 24.92 -16.44 24.37
N MET A 32 24.36 -16.45 23.16
CA MET A 32 23.19 -17.24 22.81
C MET A 32 23.45 -18.75 22.91
N ALA A 33 24.65 -19.19 22.56
CA ALA A 33 25.07 -20.59 22.63
C ALA A 33 25.19 -21.11 24.08
N ARG A 34 25.34 -20.21 25.06
CA ARG A 34 25.40 -20.54 26.50
C ARG A 34 24.04 -20.47 27.21
N ARG A 35 23.00 -19.94 26.56
CA ARG A 35 21.65 -19.87 27.13
C ARG A 35 21.13 -21.27 27.49
N THR A 36 20.46 -21.35 28.63
CA THR A 36 19.76 -22.54 29.09
C THR A 36 18.52 -22.81 28.24
N THR A 37 18.01 -24.05 28.32
CA THR A 37 16.74 -24.40 27.67
C THR A 37 15.58 -23.53 28.15
N LEU A 38 15.56 -23.12 29.42
CA LEU A 38 14.48 -22.28 29.95
C LEU A 38 14.54 -20.86 29.39
N GLU A 39 15.73 -20.27 29.28
CA GLU A 39 15.92 -18.96 28.65
C GLU A 39 15.49 -18.97 27.18
N TRP A 40 15.92 -20.00 26.42
CA TRP A 40 15.46 -20.16 25.04
C TRP A 40 13.93 -20.29 24.93
N LYS A 41 13.31 -21.09 25.80
CA LYS A 41 11.84 -21.23 25.82
C LYS A 41 11.14 -19.89 26.08
N ARG A 42 11.62 -19.09 27.03
CA ARG A 42 11.04 -17.77 27.34
C ARG A 42 11.10 -16.83 26.14
N GLU A 43 12.26 -16.75 25.47
CA GLU A 43 12.42 -15.91 24.27
C GLU A 43 11.51 -16.37 23.12
N LEU A 44 11.46 -17.68 22.87
CA LEU A 44 10.63 -18.25 21.81
C LEU A 44 9.13 -18.18 22.14
N ASP A 45 8.74 -18.16 23.42
CA ASP A 45 7.37 -17.91 23.85
C ASP A 45 6.98 -16.45 23.56
N ALA A 46 7.85 -15.48 23.82
CA ALA A 46 7.63 -14.07 23.46
C ALA A 46 7.55 -13.86 21.94
N ALA A 47 8.46 -14.45 21.17
CA ALA A 47 8.42 -14.42 19.71
C ALA A 47 7.09 -14.98 19.17
N ARG A 48 6.65 -16.12 19.71
CA ARG A 48 5.37 -16.75 19.31
C ARG A 48 4.16 -15.90 19.72
N HIS A 49 4.20 -15.25 20.88
CA HIS A 49 3.15 -14.30 21.29
C HIS A 49 3.05 -13.13 20.31
N ALA A 50 4.17 -12.63 19.79
CA ALA A 50 4.22 -11.64 18.71
C ALA A 50 3.76 -12.19 17.34
N GLY A 51 3.30 -13.44 17.25
CA GLY A 51 2.80 -14.05 16.03
C GLY A 51 3.89 -14.64 15.13
N LEU A 52 5.15 -14.68 15.57
CA LEU A 52 6.26 -15.25 14.82
C LEU A 52 6.15 -16.79 14.83
N LYS A 53 6.13 -17.37 13.63
CA LYS A 53 5.97 -18.82 13.39
C LYS A 53 7.17 -19.44 12.67
N THR A 54 7.99 -18.62 12.03
CA THR A 54 9.20 -19.05 11.31
C THR A 54 10.44 -18.53 12.02
N VAL A 55 11.44 -19.39 12.24
CA VAL A 55 12.76 -19.03 12.75
C VAL A 55 13.79 -19.30 11.67
N ILE A 56 14.69 -18.35 11.44
CA ILE A 56 15.82 -18.52 10.53
C ILE A 56 17.10 -18.47 11.36
N ILE A 57 17.68 -19.63 11.66
CA ILE A 57 19.00 -19.66 12.30
C ILE A 57 20.00 -19.19 11.25
N GLN A 58 20.60 -18.01 11.43
CA GLN A 58 21.42 -17.38 10.39
C GLN A 58 22.66 -18.23 10.05
N ARG A 59 23.28 -18.85 11.06
CA ARG A 59 24.53 -19.61 10.93
C ARG A 59 24.58 -20.77 11.91
N LEU A 60 25.04 -21.92 11.43
CA LEU A 60 25.38 -23.07 12.28
C LEU A 60 26.89 -23.13 12.58
N ARG A 61 27.71 -22.58 11.68
CA ARG A 61 29.18 -22.55 11.82
C ARG A 61 29.76 -21.23 11.35
N THR A 62 30.83 -20.81 12.03
CA THR A 62 31.76 -19.75 11.63
C THR A 62 33.19 -20.32 11.67
N PRO A 63 34.23 -19.58 11.25
CA PRO A 63 35.60 -20.02 11.43
C PRO A 63 35.96 -20.32 12.90
N ASP A 64 35.35 -19.60 13.84
CA ASP A 64 35.69 -19.64 15.26
C ASP A 64 34.70 -20.45 16.12
N ALA A 65 33.54 -20.85 15.58
CA ALA A 65 32.48 -21.50 16.36
C ALA A 65 31.71 -22.58 15.58
N ASP A 66 31.39 -23.68 16.27
CA ASP A 66 30.46 -24.72 15.80
C ASP A 66 29.25 -24.83 16.75
N TYR A 67 28.15 -24.15 16.39
CA TYR A 67 26.96 -24.08 17.23
C TYR A 67 26.16 -25.39 17.27
N MET A 68 26.40 -26.32 16.35
CA MET A 68 25.81 -27.66 16.41
C MET A 68 26.41 -28.49 17.55
N ASN A 69 27.67 -28.22 17.87
CA ASN A 69 28.44 -28.90 18.90
C ASN A 69 28.60 -28.09 20.20
N ALA A 70 28.00 -26.90 20.28
CA ALA A 70 27.98 -26.11 21.51
C ALA A 70 27.40 -26.93 22.70
N PRO A 71 27.99 -26.83 23.92
CA PRO A 71 27.63 -27.69 25.04
C PRO A 71 26.15 -27.67 25.43
N ARG A 72 25.49 -26.50 25.34
CA ARG A 72 24.07 -26.32 25.67
C ARG A 72 23.12 -26.70 24.53
N ARG A 73 23.64 -27.10 23.37
CA ARG A 73 22.88 -27.53 22.18
C ARG A 73 21.71 -26.58 21.83
N PRO A 74 21.99 -25.30 21.54
CA PRO A 74 20.96 -24.31 21.26
C PRO A 74 20.10 -24.69 20.05
N VAL A 75 20.70 -25.23 18.98
CA VAL A 75 20.00 -25.64 17.75
C VAL A 75 18.97 -26.73 18.02
N GLU A 76 19.34 -27.78 18.75
CA GLU A 76 18.44 -28.86 19.17
C GLU A 76 17.29 -28.32 20.03
N THR A 77 17.60 -27.38 20.94
CA THR A 77 16.60 -26.76 21.81
C THR A 77 15.55 -25.99 20.99
N ILE A 78 15.99 -25.20 20.01
CA ILE A 78 15.12 -24.43 19.12
C ILE A 78 14.26 -25.36 18.26
N LEU A 79 14.85 -26.38 17.62
CA LEU A 79 14.13 -27.33 16.77
C LEU A 79 13.09 -28.14 17.55
N ARG A 80 13.44 -28.63 18.75
CA ARG A 80 12.48 -29.35 19.60
C ARG A 80 11.32 -28.45 20.03
N TYR A 81 11.61 -27.21 20.44
CA TYR A 81 10.56 -26.25 20.77
C TYR A 81 9.66 -25.98 19.54
N ALA A 82 10.26 -25.80 18.37
CA ALA A 82 9.52 -25.56 17.14
C ALA A 82 8.63 -26.76 16.76
N ASP A 83 9.13 -27.99 16.90
CA ASP A 83 8.31 -29.20 16.73
C ASP A 83 7.12 -29.21 17.68
N GLU A 84 7.33 -28.96 18.98
CA GLU A 84 6.29 -28.97 20.02
C GLU A 84 5.21 -27.90 19.81
N ARG A 85 5.58 -26.75 19.22
CA ARG A 85 4.71 -25.56 19.13
C ARG A 85 4.23 -25.24 17.72
N GLY A 86 4.56 -26.09 16.74
CA GLY A 86 4.15 -25.92 15.34
C GLY A 86 4.83 -24.74 14.63
N MET A 87 6.07 -24.42 15.02
CA MET A 87 6.90 -23.44 14.31
C MET A 87 7.77 -24.11 13.25
N THR A 88 8.24 -23.33 12.30
CA THR A 88 9.15 -23.77 11.24
C THR A 88 10.53 -23.16 11.43
N VAL A 89 11.56 -23.86 10.96
CA VAL A 89 12.96 -23.50 11.13
C VAL A 89 13.70 -23.66 9.80
N PHE A 90 14.39 -22.58 9.39
CA PHE A 90 15.45 -22.63 8.40
C PHE A 90 16.81 -22.75 9.08
N LEU A 91 17.63 -23.69 8.63
CA LEU A 91 18.98 -23.91 9.15
C LEU A 91 20.02 -23.22 8.28
N GLY A 92 20.66 -22.18 8.83
CA GLY A 92 21.75 -21.45 8.20
C GLY A 92 23.02 -22.28 8.14
N LEU A 93 23.73 -22.24 7.02
CA LEU A 93 24.92 -23.05 6.82
C LEU A 93 26.15 -22.41 7.50
N THR A 94 27.14 -22.03 6.72
CA THR A 94 28.34 -21.33 7.17
C THR A 94 28.20 -19.82 6.97
N GLU A 95 28.82 -19.08 7.86
CA GLU A 95 29.14 -17.66 7.66
C GLU A 95 30.67 -17.54 7.66
N ASP A 96 31.23 -16.84 6.67
CA ASP A 96 32.66 -16.58 6.54
C ASP A 96 32.89 -15.07 6.34
N PRO A 97 33.57 -14.38 7.28
CA PRO A 97 33.84 -12.95 7.17
C PRO A 97 34.60 -12.54 5.90
N ARG A 98 35.36 -13.46 5.28
CA ARG A 98 36.09 -13.19 4.02
C ARG A 98 35.14 -12.95 2.83
N TRP A 99 33.87 -13.32 2.96
CA TRP A 99 32.85 -13.13 1.92
C TRP A 99 32.83 -11.71 1.37
N TRP A 100 32.85 -10.72 2.27
CA TRP A 100 32.71 -9.30 1.92
C TRP A 100 33.82 -8.75 1.01
N SER A 101 35.00 -9.37 1.02
CA SER A 101 36.13 -8.97 0.16
C SER A 101 36.45 -9.97 -0.96
N ARG A 102 35.86 -11.17 -0.93
CA ARG A 102 36.20 -12.28 -1.84
C ARG A 102 35.01 -12.86 -2.61
N CYS A 103 33.79 -12.36 -2.45
CA CYS A 103 32.58 -12.89 -3.12
C CYS A 103 32.58 -12.85 -4.66
N THR A 104 33.64 -12.34 -5.29
CA THR A 104 33.85 -12.36 -6.75
C THR A 104 35.07 -13.18 -7.19
N ASP A 105 35.80 -13.79 -6.25
CA ASP A 105 36.95 -14.66 -6.49
C ASP A 105 36.49 -16.13 -6.66
N PRO A 106 36.65 -16.74 -7.85
CA PRO A 106 36.20 -18.11 -8.12
C PRO A 106 36.81 -19.18 -7.21
N GLU A 107 38.07 -19.03 -6.78
CA GLU A 107 38.72 -20.01 -5.91
C GLU A 107 38.09 -19.97 -4.51
N TYR A 108 37.94 -18.77 -3.96
CA TYR A 108 37.25 -18.57 -2.69
C TYR A 108 35.79 -19.06 -2.73
N LEU A 109 35.05 -18.77 -3.80
CA LEU A 109 33.67 -19.23 -3.96
C LEU A 109 33.58 -20.77 -3.91
N THR A 110 34.54 -21.48 -4.50
CA THR A 110 34.58 -22.95 -4.43
C THR A 110 34.78 -23.42 -2.97
N ILE A 111 35.76 -22.85 -2.27
CA ILE A 111 36.04 -23.19 -0.87
C ILE A 111 34.84 -22.89 0.05
N ALA A 112 34.19 -21.73 -0.14
CA ALA A 112 33.03 -21.33 0.64
C ALA A 112 31.82 -22.26 0.38
N ALA A 113 31.61 -22.69 -0.86
CA ALA A 113 30.56 -23.65 -1.21
C ALA A 113 30.81 -25.02 -0.55
N ASP A 114 32.03 -25.53 -0.58
CA ASP A 114 32.40 -26.81 0.04
C ASP A 114 32.21 -26.78 1.57
N ALA A 115 32.55 -25.66 2.21
CA ALA A 115 32.32 -25.47 3.64
C ALA A 115 30.81 -25.45 3.99
N ALA A 116 30.00 -24.78 3.17
CA ALA A 116 28.55 -24.75 3.33
C ALA A 116 27.93 -26.14 3.11
N VAL A 117 28.37 -26.87 2.08
CA VAL A 117 27.99 -28.27 1.80
C VAL A 117 28.31 -29.19 2.97
N THR A 118 29.55 -29.13 3.48
CA THR A 118 29.98 -29.94 4.63
C THR A 118 29.12 -29.68 5.85
N THR A 119 28.74 -28.41 6.07
CA THR A 119 27.85 -28.01 7.16
C THR A 119 26.43 -28.52 6.96
N ALA A 120 25.90 -28.47 5.73
CA ALA A 120 24.60 -29.02 5.38
C ALA A 120 24.54 -30.54 5.63
N GLU A 121 25.58 -31.29 5.25
CA GLU A 121 25.66 -32.73 5.49
C GLU A 121 25.66 -33.06 6.98
N ALA A 122 26.48 -32.36 7.78
CA ALA A 122 26.52 -32.54 9.22
C ALA A 122 25.18 -32.20 9.89
N ALA A 123 24.56 -31.08 9.50
CA ALA A 123 23.24 -30.68 9.98
C ALA A 123 22.16 -31.70 9.61
N TRP A 124 22.18 -32.23 8.39
CA TRP A 124 21.24 -33.26 7.93
C TRP A 124 21.34 -34.54 8.77
N GLN A 125 22.57 -35.01 9.04
CA GLN A 125 22.78 -36.19 9.86
C GLN A 125 22.24 -36.04 11.28
N ARG A 126 22.22 -34.81 11.80
CA ARG A 126 21.78 -34.53 13.16
C ARG A 126 20.29 -34.22 13.28
N TYR A 127 19.78 -33.38 12.39
CA TYR A 127 18.49 -32.70 12.58
C TYR A 127 17.38 -33.15 11.61
N ARG A 128 17.64 -34.06 10.66
CA ARG A 128 16.64 -34.49 9.64
C ARG A 128 15.31 -35.02 10.20
N ARG A 129 15.30 -35.45 11.46
CA ARG A 129 14.11 -36.00 12.13
C ARG A 129 13.14 -34.92 12.63
N HIS A 130 13.58 -33.67 12.73
CA HIS A 130 12.71 -32.57 13.14
C HIS A 130 11.77 -32.18 12.00
N ARG A 131 10.47 -32.19 12.27
CA ARG A 131 9.45 -31.77 11.30
C ARG A 131 9.46 -30.26 11.07
N SER A 132 9.88 -29.50 12.08
CA SER A 132 10.05 -28.05 12.04
C SER A 132 11.18 -27.61 11.11
N PHE A 133 12.17 -28.46 10.85
CA PHE A 133 13.23 -28.15 9.89
C PHE A 133 12.62 -28.16 8.48
N VAL A 134 12.34 -26.98 7.90
CA VAL A 134 11.64 -26.87 6.60
C VAL A 134 12.53 -26.44 5.44
N GLY A 135 13.71 -25.88 5.73
CA GLY A 135 14.55 -25.30 4.70
C GLY A 135 15.96 -24.96 5.13
N TRP A 136 16.83 -24.75 4.16
CA TRP A 136 18.21 -24.32 4.33
C TRP A 136 18.32 -22.81 4.13
N TYR A 137 19.20 -22.16 4.87
CA TYR A 137 19.52 -20.74 4.68
C TYR A 137 20.99 -20.58 4.28
N ILE A 138 21.24 -19.92 3.16
CA ILE A 138 22.59 -19.58 2.69
C ILE A 138 22.89 -18.16 3.15
N ALA A 139 23.76 -18.05 4.17
CA ALA A 139 24.11 -16.79 4.83
C ALA A 139 25.04 -15.87 4.03
N HIS A 140 25.58 -16.36 2.91
CA HIS A 140 26.37 -15.55 2.00
C HIS A 140 25.41 -14.70 1.18
N GLU A 141 25.46 -13.38 1.38
CA GLU A 141 24.51 -12.43 0.81
C GLU A 141 25.06 -11.83 -0.49
N PHE A 142 24.19 -11.57 -1.46
CA PHE A 142 24.53 -10.75 -2.62
C PHE A 142 23.71 -9.46 -2.61
N TRP A 143 24.12 -8.49 -3.41
CA TRP A 143 23.41 -7.22 -3.57
C TRP A 143 23.48 -6.75 -5.03
N ASP A 144 23.13 -5.49 -5.28
CA ASP A 144 23.22 -4.79 -6.55
C ASP A 144 24.68 -4.50 -7.00
N LEU A 145 25.52 -5.53 -6.95
CA LEU A 145 26.90 -5.57 -7.37
C LEU A 145 27.07 -5.29 -8.87
N ARG A 146 28.13 -4.57 -9.23
CA ARG A 146 28.61 -4.46 -10.61
C ARG A 146 29.52 -5.65 -10.94
N LEU A 147 28.92 -6.73 -11.42
CA LEU A 147 29.61 -7.96 -11.79
C LEU A 147 29.83 -8.06 -13.30
N SER A 148 30.97 -8.62 -13.71
CA SER A 148 31.14 -9.15 -15.06
C SER A 148 30.26 -10.40 -15.27
N GLU A 149 30.10 -10.83 -16.51
CA GLU A 149 29.38 -12.08 -16.82
C GLU A 149 30.03 -13.30 -16.15
N THR A 150 31.36 -13.38 -16.18
CA THR A 150 32.13 -14.45 -15.52
C THR A 150 31.93 -14.44 -14.01
N GLN A 151 31.96 -13.26 -13.36
CA GLN A 151 31.73 -13.14 -11.92
C GLN A 151 30.29 -13.51 -11.56
N THR A 152 29.32 -13.09 -12.37
CA THR A 152 27.91 -13.46 -12.22
C THR A 152 27.72 -14.97 -12.32
N ALA A 153 28.36 -15.61 -13.31
CA ALA A 153 28.32 -17.05 -13.51
C ALA A 153 28.97 -17.82 -12.34
N ALA A 154 30.10 -17.32 -11.81
CA ALA A 154 30.78 -17.90 -10.66
C ALA A 154 29.92 -17.82 -9.39
N LEU A 155 29.34 -16.65 -9.10
CA LEU A 155 28.46 -16.45 -7.95
C LEU A 155 27.17 -17.28 -8.06
N ARG A 156 26.56 -17.36 -9.24
CA ARG A 156 25.44 -18.27 -9.51
C ARG A 156 25.85 -19.74 -9.30
N GLY A 157 27.05 -20.11 -9.75
CA GLY A 157 27.63 -21.44 -9.56
C GLY A 157 27.80 -21.79 -8.08
N PHE A 158 28.28 -20.85 -7.27
CA PHE A 158 28.36 -20.99 -5.81
C PHE A 158 27.01 -21.37 -5.18
N TYR A 159 25.95 -20.60 -5.46
CA TYR A 159 24.62 -20.91 -4.93
C TYR A 159 24.10 -22.25 -5.44
N ARG A 160 24.33 -22.56 -6.72
CA ARG A 160 23.90 -23.83 -7.33
C ARG A 160 24.56 -25.05 -6.69
N SER A 161 25.87 -25.01 -6.46
CA SER A 161 26.59 -26.12 -5.81
C SER A 161 26.02 -26.44 -4.43
N ILE A 162 25.71 -25.42 -3.64
CA ILE A 162 25.10 -25.57 -2.31
C ILE A 162 23.67 -26.09 -2.43
N SER A 163 22.86 -25.47 -3.31
CA SER A 163 21.44 -25.77 -3.43
C SER A 163 21.19 -27.17 -3.97
N ASP A 164 21.98 -27.64 -4.95
CA ASP A 164 21.91 -28.99 -5.50
C ASP A 164 22.22 -30.04 -4.43
N ARG A 165 23.25 -29.81 -3.61
CA ARG A 165 23.57 -30.73 -2.51
C ARG A 165 22.51 -30.73 -1.43
N CYS A 166 22.04 -29.55 -1.01
CA CYS A 166 20.96 -29.41 -0.03
C CYS A 166 19.68 -30.12 -0.48
N ARG A 167 19.34 -30.02 -1.77
CA ARG A 167 18.18 -30.68 -2.39
C ARG A 167 18.36 -32.20 -2.50
N SER A 168 19.58 -32.67 -2.79
CA SER A 168 19.93 -34.09 -2.76
C SER A 168 19.78 -34.69 -1.36
N LEU A 169 20.21 -33.97 -0.32
CA LEU A 169 20.07 -34.40 1.07
C LEU A 169 18.60 -34.41 1.53
N ALA A 170 17.84 -33.38 1.17
CA ALA A 170 16.48 -33.16 1.66
C ALA A 170 15.49 -32.79 0.54
N PRO A 171 15.07 -33.77 -0.31
CA PRO A 171 14.09 -33.53 -1.36
C PRO A 171 12.76 -33.10 -0.73
N GLY A 172 12.41 -31.82 -0.83
CA GLY A 172 11.25 -31.28 -0.10
C GLY A 172 11.49 -29.92 0.54
N LYS A 173 12.73 -29.67 0.99
CA LYS A 173 13.07 -28.49 1.79
C LYS A 173 13.47 -27.32 0.91
N SER A 174 12.99 -26.13 1.24
CA SER A 174 13.29 -24.90 0.51
C SER A 174 14.71 -24.42 0.77
N ILE A 175 15.30 -23.71 -0.18
CA ILE A 175 16.58 -23.02 -0.03
C ILE A 175 16.34 -21.52 -0.07
N ALA A 176 16.77 -20.81 0.98
CA ALA A 176 16.57 -19.39 1.14
C ALA A 176 17.90 -18.61 1.26
N THR A 177 17.88 -17.34 0.91
CA THR A 177 18.95 -16.37 1.18
C THR A 177 18.34 -14.97 1.40
N ALA A 178 19.07 -14.08 2.06
CA ALA A 178 18.60 -12.73 2.40
C ALA A 178 19.50 -11.64 1.79
N PRO A 179 19.45 -11.42 0.47
CA PRO A 179 20.21 -10.36 -0.18
C PRO A 179 19.68 -8.97 0.21
N PHE A 180 20.48 -7.94 -0.04
CA PHE A 180 20.09 -6.54 0.18
C PHE A 180 20.30 -5.71 -1.10
N PHE A 181 19.96 -4.43 -1.05
CA PHE A 181 20.28 -3.46 -2.10
C PHE A 181 20.83 -2.18 -1.47
N THR A 182 21.73 -1.49 -2.16
CA THR A 182 22.43 -0.32 -1.61
C THR A 182 21.59 0.96 -1.63
N GLY A 183 20.63 1.04 -2.56
CA GLY A 183 19.93 2.29 -2.86
C GLY A 183 20.74 3.29 -3.71
N GLU A 184 21.96 2.92 -4.11
CA GLU A 184 22.86 3.73 -4.95
C GLU A 184 22.67 3.41 -6.43
N MET A 185 22.31 2.16 -6.74
CA MET A 185 21.99 1.72 -8.11
C MET A 185 20.50 1.87 -8.40
N PRO A 186 20.10 2.23 -9.64
CA PRO A 186 18.69 2.29 -10.01
C PRO A 186 17.99 0.91 -9.83
N PRO A 187 16.69 0.87 -9.50
CA PRO A 187 15.93 -0.38 -9.36
C PRO A 187 16.05 -1.32 -10.58
N THR A 188 16.15 -0.77 -11.79
CA THR A 188 16.34 -1.53 -13.04
C THR A 188 17.70 -2.22 -13.12
N HIS A 189 18.74 -1.69 -12.48
CA HIS A 189 20.01 -2.37 -12.33
C HIS A 189 19.90 -3.49 -11.30
N THR A 190 19.31 -3.21 -10.13
CA THR A 190 19.09 -4.21 -9.07
C THR A 190 18.32 -5.41 -9.60
N ALA A 191 17.22 -5.21 -10.33
CA ALA A 191 16.45 -6.30 -10.94
C ALA A 191 17.30 -7.17 -11.89
N ARG A 192 18.15 -6.57 -12.72
CA ARG A 192 19.02 -7.31 -13.65
C ARG A 192 20.02 -8.18 -12.91
N VAL A 193 20.67 -7.64 -11.87
CA VAL A 193 21.65 -8.39 -11.07
C VAL A 193 20.96 -9.54 -10.32
N PHE A 194 19.82 -9.27 -9.68
CA PHE A 194 19.03 -10.28 -8.97
C PHE A 194 18.59 -11.39 -9.93
N GLN A 195 18.00 -11.04 -11.07
CA GLN A 195 17.56 -12.03 -12.05
C GLN A 195 18.74 -12.89 -12.55
N ALA A 196 19.88 -12.26 -12.86
CA ALA A 196 21.04 -12.96 -13.36
C ALA A 196 21.66 -13.90 -12.31
N ILE A 197 21.63 -13.55 -11.03
CA ILE A 197 22.12 -14.44 -9.97
C ILE A 197 21.11 -15.56 -9.69
N LEU A 198 19.81 -15.25 -9.63
CA LEU A 198 18.75 -16.20 -9.27
C LEU A 198 18.47 -17.24 -10.37
N ASP A 199 18.61 -16.88 -11.65
CA ASP A 199 18.31 -17.79 -12.75
C ASP A 199 19.25 -19.00 -12.77
N GLY A 200 18.76 -20.15 -12.29
CA GLY A 200 19.53 -21.39 -12.20
C GLY A 200 20.46 -21.48 -10.99
N SER A 201 20.28 -20.67 -9.96
CA SER A 201 20.98 -20.82 -8.66
C SER A 201 20.39 -21.92 -7.79
N GLY A 202 19.14 -22.32 -8.04
CA GLY A 202 18.40 -23.25 -7.20
C GLY A 202 17.93 -22.66 -5.87
N ILE A 203 17.97 -21.33 -5.70
CA ILE A 203 17.31 -20.63 -4.60
C ILE A 203 15.79 -20.70 -4.82
N ASP A 204 15.02 -21.00 -3.77
CA ASP A 204 13.56 -21.04 -3.82
C ASP A 204 12.93 -19.77 -3.23
N ILE A 205 13.59 -19.14 -2.25
CA ILE A 205 13.07 -17.98 -1.50
C ILE A 205 14.17 -16.91 -1.37
N VAL A 206 13.81 -15.66 -1.68
CA VAL A 206 14.61 -14.47 -1.37
C VAL A 206 13.91 -13.71 -0.24
N MET A 207 14.59 -13.53 0.89
CA MET A 207 14.14 -12.70 2.01
C MET A 207 14.85 -11.35 1.92
N VAL A 208 14.40 -10.46 1.03
CA VAL A 208 15.18 -9.25 0.74
C VAL A 208 15.17 -8.29 1.92
N GLN A 209 16.36 -7.84 2.35
CA GLN A 209 16.52 -6.81 3.37
C GLN A 209 16.03 -5.47 2.84
N ASP A 210 15.19 -4.76 3.59
CA ASP A 210 14.59 -3.51 3.11
C ASP A 210 15.52 -2.28 3.18
N GLY A 211 16.64 -2.40 3.89
CA GLY A 211 17.66 -1.37 4.04
C GLY A 211 17.24 -0.17 4.91
N VAL A 212 16.01 -0.14 5.44
CA VAL A 212 15.49 1.04 6.15
C VAL A 212 16.29 1.31 7.42
N GLY A 213 16.59 0.26 8.17
CA GLY A 213 17.38 0.32 9.39
C GLY A 213 18.85 0.61 9.14
N ALA A 214 19.45 -0.13 8.22
CA ALA A 214 20.88 -0.12 7.92
C ALA A 214 21.32 1.15 7.17
N ARG A 215 20.44 1.75 6.37
CA ARG A 215 20.71 2.97 5.59
C ARG A 215 20.12 4.24 6.20
N GLY A 216 19.39 4.14 7.31
CA GLY A 216 18.79 5.30 7.98
C GLY A 216 17.64 5.94 7.18
N TRP A 217 16.88 5.15 6.43
CA TRP A 217 15.75 5.62 5.61
C TRP A 217 14.45 5.73 6.41
N ASP A 218 14.50 6.04 7.72
CA ASP A 218 13.31 6.16 8.57
C ASP A 218 12.29 7.16 8.01
N ARG A 219 12.75 8.18 7.28
CA ARG A 219 11.92 9.20 6.62
C ARG A 219 11.63 8.91 5.15
N GLU A 220 12.18 7.85 4.55
CA GLU A 220 12.08 7.56 3.11
C GLU A 220 11.52 6.17 2.81
N VAL A 221 10.85 5.54 3.79
CA VAL A 221 10.38 4.14 3.73
C VAL A 221 9.66 3.82 2.42
N GLU A 222 8.59 4.54 2.09
CA GLU A 222 7.71 4.22 0.96
C GLU A 222 8.42 4.45 -0.39
N VAL A 223 9.10 5.58 -0.54
CA VAL A 223 9.78 5.97 -1.80
C VAL A 223 11.03 5.14 -2.07
N ARG A 224 11.60 4.48 -1.05
CA ARG A 224 12.71 3.53 -1.20
C ARG A 224 12.20 2.10 -1.39
N ILE A 225 11.25 1.64 -0.60
CA ILE A 225 10.78 0.25 -0.68
C ILE A 225 10.05 -0.01 -2.00
N ALA A 226 9.03 0.78 -2.34
CA ALA A 226 8.13 0.45 -3.45
C ALA A 226 8.84 0.22 -4.81
N PRO A 227 9.73 1.11 -5.28
CA PRO A 227 10.38 0.91 -6.58
C PRO A 227 11.36 -0.28 -6.59
N TYR A 228 12.14 -0.47 -5.52
CA TYR A 228 13.09 -1.59 -5.45
C TYR A 228 12.38 -2.93 -5.28
N PHE A 229 11.37 -3.03 -4.41
CA PHE A 229 10.62 -4.25 -4.20
C PHE A 229 9.81 -4.66 -5.44
N SER A 230 9.26 -3.70 -6.18
CA SER A 230 8.63 -3.97 -7.49
C SER A 230 9.64 -4.57 -8.48
N ALA A 231 10.84 -3.99 -8.57
CA ALA A 231 11.89 -4.43 -9.47
C ALA A 231 12.43 -5.83 -9.08
N ILE A 232 12.61 -6.09 -7.79
CA ILE A 232 13.08 -7.37 -7.25
C ILE A 232 12.00 -8.46 -7.38
N ARG A 233 10.71 -8.13 -7.20
CA ARG A 233 9.60 -9.04 -7.49
C ARG A 233 9.66 -9.51 -8.93
N ASP A 234 9.85 -8.60 -9.87
CA ASP A 234 9.92 -8.93 -11.29
C ASP A 234 11.10 -9.87 -11.61
N ALA A 235 12.25 -9.65 -10.98
CA ALA A 235 13.41 -10.54 -11.07
C ALA A 235 13.12 -11.94 -10.48
N CYS A 236 12.45 -11.99 -9.34
CA CYS A 236 12.06 -13.24 -8.67
C CYS A 236 11.05 -14.04 -9.52
N VAL A 237 10.05 -13.38 -10.12
CA VAL A 237 9.08 -14.01 -11.02
C VAL A 237 9.77 -14.57 -12.26
N ALA A 238 10.72 -13.84 -12.84
CA ALA A 238 11.49 -14.32 -13.98
C ALA A 238 12.31 -15.59 -13.63
N ALA A 239 12.83 -15.68 -12.41
CA ALA A 239 13.63 -16.80 -11.92
C ALA A 239 12.81 -17.93 -11.26
N GLY A 240 11.53 -17.72 -10.96
CA GLY A 240 10.67 -18.69 -10.28
C GLY A 240 10.97 -18.81 -8.79
N VAL A 241 11.29 -17.67 -8.17
CA VAL A 241 11.68 -17.52 -6.77
C VAL A 241 10.58 -16.78 -6.01
N GLU A 242 10.30 -17.20 -4.78
CA GLU A 242 9.37 -16.50 -3.89
C GLU A 242 10.06 -15.31 -3.23
N LEU A 243 9.40 -14.14 -3.21
CA LEU A 243 9.92 -12.94 -2.57
C LEU A 243 9.26 -12.71 -1.21
N TRP A 244 10.07 -12.67 -0.15
CA TRP A 244 9.72 -12.26 1.21
C TRP A 244 10.45 -10.96 1.54
N SER A 245 9.94 -10.22 2.51
CA SER A 245 10.64 -9.09 3.12
C SER A 245 11.39 -9.58 4.36
N ASP A 246 12.69 -9.28 4.44
CA ASP A 246 13.41 -9.22 5.70
C ASP A 246 13.37 -7.78 6.22
N LEU A 247 12.37 -7.52 7.06
CA LEU A 247 12.12 -6.20 7.62
C LEU A 247 13.16 -5.93 8.70
N GLU A 248 14.00 -4.92 8.52
CA GLU A 248 15.00 -4.53 9.51
C GLU A 248 14.31 -3.82 10.68
N CYS A 249 14.11 -4.46 11.84
CA CYS A 249 13.41 -3.87 12.99
C CYS A 249 14.34 -3.06 13.92
N PHE A 250 15.49 -2.66 13.40
CA PHE A 250 16.52 -1.84 14.05
C PHE A 250 16.82 -0.60 13.22
N ARG A 251 17.44 0.42 13.79
CA ARG A 251 17.88 1.65 13.12
C ARG A 251 19.30 2.04 13.53
N LEU A 252 19.95 2.89 12.75
CA LEU A 252 21.21 3.51 13.14
C LEU A 252 21.04 4.35 14.41
N ARG A 253 21.95 4.19 15.38
CA ARG A 253 22.06 5.10 16.52
C ARG A 253 22.51 6.51 16.10
N GLY A 254 23.15 6.59 14.94
CA GLY A 254 23.58 7.81 14.26
C GLY A 254 24.35 7.43 12.99
N THR A 255 25.63 7.09 13.13
CA THR A 255 26.44 6.49 12.06
C THR A 255 26.55 4.97 12.23
N PRO A 256 26.91 4.22 11.17
CA PRO A 256 27.14 2.78 11.28
C PRO A 256 28.16 2.40 12.37
N ALA A 257 29.17 3.24 12.61
CA ALA A 257 30.17 3.01 13.66
C ALA A 257 29.59 3.09 15.09
N GLN A 258 28.47 3.78 15.28
CA GLN A 258 27.79 3.91 16.57
C GLN A 258 26.83 2.75 16.87
N GLY A 259 26.70 1.82 15.92
CA GLY A 259 25.86 0.63 16.03
C GLY A 259 24.37 0.90 15.81
N PHE A 260 23.58 -0.13 16.11
CA PHE A 260 22.14 -0.17 15.86
C PHE A 260 21.36 -0.19 17.17
N VAL A 261 20.14 0.35 17.13
CA VAL A 261 19.16 0.36 18.22
C VAL A 261 17.80 -0.10 17.70
N PRO A 262 16.86 -0.53 18.56
CA PRO A 262 15.50 -0.84 18.13
C PRO A 262 14.85 0.28 17.31
N ALA A 263 14.05 -0.09 16.31
CA ALA A 263 13.18 0.83 15.60
C ALA A 263 11.98 1.25 16.46
N ASP A 264 11.27 2.28 16.02
CA ASP A 264 9.99 2.66 16.63
C ASP A 264 8.82 1.91 15.95
N PRO A 265 7.76 1.52 16.69
CA PRO A 265 6.63 0.78 16.12
C PRO A 265 6.01 1.42 14.87
N PRO A 266 5.73 2.75 14.82
CA PRO A 266 5.14 3.37 13.63
C PRO A 266 6.00 3.19 12.37
N ARG A 267 7.32 3.14 12.52
CA ARG A 267 8.23 2.94 11.40
C ARG A 267 8.14 1.51 10.85
N VAL A 268 8.04 0.50 11.73
CA VAL A 268 7.80 -0.90 11.33
C VAL A 268 6.47 -1.07 10.61
N LEU A 269 5.41 -0.41 11.07
CA LEU A 269 4.10 -0.44 10.40
C LEU A 269 4.15 0.17 8.99
N ARG A 270 4.94 1.23 8.78
CA ARG A 270 5.19 1.82 7.45
C ARG A 270 5.92 0.86 6.52
N GLN A 271 6.93 0.13 7.02
CA GLN A 271 7.63 -0.90 6.23
C GLN A 271 6.66 -2.01 5.79
N LEU A 272 5.82 -2.52 6.71
CA LEU A 272 4.80 -3.51 6.40
C LEU A 272 3.85 -3.02 5.29
N ALA A 273 3.36 -1.77 5.41
CA ALA A 273 2.45 -1.18 4.44
C ALA A 273 3.09 -0.96 3.06
N ALA A 274 4.37 -0.54 3.02
CA ALA A 274 5.08 -0.25 1.78
C ALA A 274 5.48 -1.52 1.01
N ALA A 275 5.86 -2.60 1.71
CA ALA A 275 6.36 -3.82 1.08
C ALA A 275 5.26 -4.86 0.79
N SER A 276 4.12 -4.82 1.49
CA SER A 276 3.05 -5.83 1.38
C SER A 276 2.51 -6.07 -0.04
N PRO A 277 2.51 -5.08 -0.97
CA PRO A 277 2.07 -5.34 -2.33
C PRO A 277 2.96 -6.31 -3.11
N PHE A 278 4.25 -6.41 -2.73
CA PHE A 278 5.28 -7.07 -3.51
C PHE A 278 5.70 -8.43 -2.95
N VAL A 279 5.54 -8.63 -1.64
CA VAL A 279 6.06 -9.81 -0.92
C VAL A 279 4.97 -10.78 -0.53
N LYS A 280 5.34 -12.05 -0.36
CA LYS A 280 4.44 -13.10 0.13
C LYS A 280 4.37 -13.14 1.65
N ARG A 281 5.47 -12.83 2.33
CA ARG A 281 5.61 -12.90 3.79
C ARG A 281 6.61 -11.87 4.30
N PHE A 282 6.52 -11.62 5.59
CA PHE A 282 7.47 -10.80 6.35
C PHE A 282 8.21 -11.67 7.36
N VAL A 283 9.54 -11.60 7.31
CA VAL A 283 10.43 -11.99 8.41
C VAL A 283 11.14 -10.72 8.89
N THR A 284 11.89 -10.82 9.99
CA THR A 284 12.62 -9.66 10.50
C THR A 284 14.02 -10.02 10.97
N PHE A 285 14.95 -9.10 10.69
CA PHE A 285 16.23 -9.02 11.35
C PHE A 285 16.19 -7.91 12.42
N ASP A 286 16.31 -8.21 13.70
CA ASP A 286 15.87 -9.48 14.29
C ASP A 286 15.21 -9.27 15.65
N PHE A 287 14.28 -10.17 15.97
CA PHE A 287 13.50 -10.11 17.19
C PHE A 287 14.40 -10.15 18.44
N PHE A 288 15.41 -11.01 18.46
CA PHE A 288 16.14 -11.34 19.69
C PHE A 288 17.08 -10.25 20.16
N HIS A 289 17.51 -9.34 19.28
CA HIS A 289 18.33 -8.18 19.65
C HIS A 289 17.53 -6.89 19.76
N TYR A 290 16.47 -6.72 18.94
CA TYR A 290 15.85 -5.41 18.78
C TYR A 290 14.40 -5.33 19.20
N MET A 291 13.72 -6.46 19.39
CA MET A 291 12.29 -6.49 19.69
C MET A 291 11.94 -7.36 20.91
N SER A 292 12.89 -8.11 21.47
CA SER A 292 12.55 -9.02 22.56
C SER A 292 12.21 -8.23 23.83
N PRO A 293 11.06 -8.50 24.47
CA PRO A 293 10.66 -7.79 25.67
C PRO A 293 11.54 -8.12 26.88
N THR A 294 12.35 -9.19 26.80
CA THR A 294 13.30 -9.59 27.84
C THR A 294 14.52 -8.68 27.93
N ILE A 295 14.84 -7.95 26.85
CA ILE A 295 15.94 -6.97 26.82
C ILE A 295 15.56 -5.69 27.57
N GLY A 296 14.27 -5.30 27.53
CA GLY A 296 13.78 -4.05 28.11
C GLY A 296 14.05 -2.82 27.23
N GLY A 297 13.79 -1.63 27.78
CA GLY A 297 13.99 -0.34 27.09
C GLY A 297 13.27 -0.25 25.74
N ALA A 298 13.95 0.32 24.75
CA ALA A 298 13.41 0.50 23.39
C ALA A 298 12.98 -0.82 22.72
N ALA A 299 13.58 -1.96 23.06
CA ALA A 299 13.17 -3.26 22.51
C ALA A 299 11.79 -3.67 23.05
N ARG A 300 11.51 -3.37 24.32
CA ARG A 300 10.21 -3.59 24.94
C ARG A 300 9.16 -2.61 24.39
N GLU A 301 9.53 -1.35 24.17
CA GLU A 301 8.65 -0.36 23.54
C GLU A 301 8.26 -0.78 22.11
N LEU A 302 9.23 -1.26 21.33
CA LEU A 302 8.97 -1.82 20.01
C LEU A 302 8.03 -3.02 20.08
N TYR A 303 8.29 -3.96 21.00
CA TYR A 303 7.43 -5.12 21.22
C TYR A 303 5.99 -4.72 21.54
N ASP A 304 5.79 -3.91 22.58
CA ASP A 304 4.46 -3.54 23.08
C ASP A 304 3.68 -2.76 22.00
N GLY A 305 4.33 -1.82 21.30
CA GLY A 305 3.70 -1.08 20.22
C GLY A 305 3.34 -1.96 19.02
N TYR A 306 4.16 -2.97 18.71
CA TYR A 306 3.85 -3.95 17.66
C TYR A 306 2.72 -4.90 18.07
N ILE A 307 2.69 -5.38 19.32
CA ILE A 307 1.57 -6.21 19.83
C ILE A 307 0.25 -5.43 19.69
N ALA A 308 0.22 -4.19 20.19
CA ALA A 308 -0.96 -3.33 20.10
C ALA A 308 -1.33 -2.95 18.65
N GLY A 309 -0.36 -2.93 17.73
CA GLY A 309 -0.57 -2.57 16.33
C GLY A 309 -1.04 -3.73 15.45
N CYS A 310 -0.47 -4.92 15.64
CA CYS A 310 -0.54 -6.04 14.68
C CYS A 310 -1.09 -7.35 15.25
N VAL A 311 -1.06 -7.53 16.58
CA VAL A 311 -1.45 -8.79 17.23
C VAL A 311 -2.81 -8.67 17.90
N ASP A 312 -2.99 -7.63 18.73
CA ASP A 312 -4.25 -7.38 19.44
C ASP A 312 -5.36 -6.94 18.49
N ARG A 313 -5.00 -6.39 17.34
CA ARG A 313 -5.90 -6.01 16.25
C ARG A 313 -5.27 -6.29 14.89
N PRO A 314 -6.08 -6.56 13.85
CA PRO A 314 -5.57 -6.70 12.50
C PRO A 314 -5.06 -5.36 11.98
N PHE A 315 -3.74 -5.22 11.81
CA PHE A 315 -3.17 -4.04 11.17
C PHE A 315 -3.61 -3.97 9.69
N MET A 316 -4.15 -2.81 9.31
CA MET A 316 -4.44 -2.42 7.93
C MET A 316 -3.79 -1.05 7.67
N PRO A 317 -3.10 -0.87 6.52
CA PRO A 317 -2.53 0.42 6.16
C PRO A 317 -3.64 1.48 6.05
N ALA A 318 -3.46 2.62 6.72
CA ALA A 318 -4.41 3.73 6.68
C ALA A 318 -3.78 5.02 6.13
N ILE A 319 -2.45 5.06 6.04
CA ILE A 319 -1.69 6.19 5.52
C ILE A 319 -0.46 5.69 4.76
N GLY A 320 -0.10 6.38 3.69
CA GLY A 320 0.99 6.00 2.79
C GLY A 320 0.60 6.19 1.33
N ARG A 321 1.14 5.35 0.46
CA ARG A 321 0.82 5.34 -0.97
C ARG A 321 -0.56 4.75 -1.21
N SER A 322 -1.49 5.58 -1.68
CA SER A 322 -2.90 5.26 -1.89
C SER A 322 -3.35 5.57 -3.31
N MET A 323 -4.53 5.07 -3.66
CA MET A 323 -5.18 5.40 -4.92
C MET A 323 -6.69 5.50 -4.73
N GLN A 324 -7.35 6.33 -5.52
CA GLN A 324 -8.82 6.42 -5.53
C GLN A 324 -9.40 5.46 -6.56
N ILE A 325 -10.47 4.73 -6.22
CA ILE A 325 -11.33 4.02 -7.20
C ILE A 325 -12.76 4.52 -7.15
N ASP A 326 -13.37 4.68 -8.30
CA ASP A 326 -14.81 4.74 -8.51
C ASP A 326 -15.25 3.42 -9.21
N PRO A 327 -15.84 2.48 -8.46
CA PRO A 327 -16.33 1.21 -8.99
C PRO A 327 -17.42 1.34 -10.07
N ALA A 328 -17.99 2.54 -10.28
CA ALA A 328 -18.93 2.80 -11.36
C ALA A 328 -18.24 2.83 -12.74
N PHE A 329 -16.92 3.09 -12.80
CA PHE A 329 -16.20 3.04 -14.07
C PHE A 329 -16.22 1.65 -14.71
N ARG A 330 -16.39 1.62 -16.04
CA ARG A 330 -16.39 0.39 -16.85
C ARG A 330 -15.15 -0.48 -16.65
N TYR A 331 -14.04 0.13 -16.25
CA TYR A 331 -12.78 -0.56 -15.95
C TYR A 331 -12.93 -1.63 -14.87
N TYR A 332 -13.74 -1.34 -13.84
CA TYR A 332 -13.98 -2.21 -12.69
C TYR A 332 -15.17 -3.15 -12.86
N ARG A 333 -15.99 -2.98 -13.90
CA ARG A 333 -17.18 -3.81 -14.16
C ARG A 333 -16.82 -5.10 -14.90
N ASP A 334 -17.73 -6.08 -14.90
CA ASP A 334 -17.59 -7.35 -15.64
C ASP A 334 -16.29 -8.11 -15.34
N ARG A 335 -15.91 -8.16 -14.06
CA ARG A 335 -14.80 -8.96 -13.51
C ARG A 335 -15.05 -9.22 -12.03
N SER A 336 -14.38 -10.19 -11.44
CA SER A 336 -14.55 -10.46 -10.02
C SER A 336 -13.93 -9.37 -9.16
N PRO A 337 -14.48 -9.10 -7.96
CA PRO A 337 -13.86 -8.18 -7.02
C PRO A 337 -12.45 -8.60 -6.57
N SER A 338 -12.19 -9.91 -6.51
CA SER A 338 -10.86 -10.45 -6.20
C SER A 338 -9.82 -10.06 -7.25
N SER A 339 -10.18 -10.10 -8.53
CA SER A 339 -9.26 -9.69 -9.62
C SER A 339 -8.93 -8.20 -9.56
N ILE A 340 -9.85 -7.34 -9.09
CA ILE A 340 -9.60 -5.90 -8.90
C ILE A 340 -8.60 -5.69 -7.76
N ALA A 341 -8.84 -6.33 -6.61
CA ALA A 341 -7.94 -6.25 -5.46
C ALA A 341 -6.53 -6.78 -5.79
N ASP A 342 -6.44 -7.85 -6.57
CA ASP A 342 -5.17 -8.38 -7.04
C ASP A 342 -4.41 -7.41 -7.96
N GLU A 343 -5.11 -6.73 -8.86
CA GLU A 343 -4.51 -5.73 -9.74
C GLU A 343 -3.98 -4.51 -9.00
N ILE A 344 -4.77 -3.96 -8.08
CA ILE A 344 -4.38 -2.82 -7.25
C ILE A 344 -3.13 -3.15 -6.43
N ARG A 345 -3.09 -4.36 -5.85
CA ARG A 345 -1.89 -4.85 -5.15
C ARG A 345 -0.71 -5.02 -6.12
N ALA A 346 -0.91 -5.60 -7.29
CA ALA A 346 0.14 -5.75 -8.30
C ALA A 346 0.73 -4.39 -8.76
N ALA A 347 -0.08 -3.34 -8.73
CA ALA A 347 0.32 -1.96 -9.00
C ALA A 347 1.09 -1.28 -7.84
N GLY A 348 1.23 -1.96 -6.71
CA GLY A 348 2.03 -1.49 -5.58
C GLY A 348 1.25 -0.61 -4.60
N TYR A 349 -0.08 -0.68 -4.58
CA TYR A 349 -0.90 0.06 -3.62
C TYR A 349 -1.36 -0.85 -2.49
N SER A 350 -1.32 -0.32 -1.27
CA SER A 350 -1.79 -0.97 -0.05
C SER A 350 -2.96 -0.22 0.62
N ILE A 351 -3.41 0.87 0.00
CA ILE A 351 -4.54 1.70 0.45
C ILE A 351 -5.41 2.07 -0.76
N VAL A 352 -6.73 2.00 -0.59
CA VAL A 352 -7.74 2.41 -1.55
C VAL A 352 -8.69 3.40 -0.93
N GLU A 353 -8.91 4.50 -1.63
CA GLU A 353 -9.94 5.48 -1.35
C GLU A 353 -11.16 5.16 -2.21
N TYR A 354 -12.14 4.51 -1.62
CA TYR A 354 -13.32 4.00 -2.32
C TYR A 354 -14.32 5.14 -2.52
N ILE A 355 -14.38 5.70 -3.72
CA ILE A 355 -15.32 6.77 -4.09
C ILE A 355 -16.73 6.21 -4.08
N VAL A 356 -17.60 6.88 -3.31
CA VAL A 356 -19.02 6.56 -3.23
C VAL A 356 -19.83 7.72 -3.77
N VAL A 357 -20.32 7.56 -5.01
CA VAL A 357 -21.26 8.49 -5.64
C VAL A 357 -22.70 8.29 -5.15
N ASN A 358 -23.03 7.07 -4.70
CA ASN A 358 -24.27 6.71 -4.04
C ASN A 358 -24.03 5.53 -3.08
N ASP A 359 -24.30 5.71 -1.79
CA ASP A 359 -24.02 4.70 -0.74
C ASP A 359 -24.85 3.42 -0.88
N ARG A 360 -25.91 3.43 -1.68
CA ARG A 360 -26.68 2.22 -1.99
C ARG A 360 -25.92 1.28 -2.94
N ASP A 361 -24.94 1.80 -3.67
CA ASP A 361 -24.20 1.09 -4.70
C ASP A 361 -22.86 0.54 -4.20
N ILE A 362 -22.58 0.62 -2.89
CA ILE A 362 -21.36 0.07 -2.29
C ILE A 362 -21.30 -1.45 -2.50
N ASP A 363 -20.28 -1.90 -3.24
CA ASP A 363 -20.00 -3.32 -3.47
C ASP A 363 -19.27 -3.94 -2.27
N ASP A 364 -20.04 -4.55 -1.38
CA ASP A 364 -19.56 -5.27 -0.19
C ASP A 364 -18.50 -6.34 -0.51
N ALA A 365 -18.66 -7.01 -1.66
CA ALA A 365 -17.76 -8.07 -2.07
C ALA A 365 -16.39 -7.50 -2.49
N LEU A 366 -16.38 -6.31 -3.11
CA LEU A 366 -15.15 -5.59 -3.44
C LEU A 366 -14.44 -5.07 -2.20
N VAL A 367 -15.14 -4.41 -1.27
CA VAL A 367 -14.52 -3.94 -0.03
C VAL A 367 -13.88 -5.12 0.71
N ARG A 368 -14.58 -6.25 0.84
CA ARG A 368 -14.03 -7.46 1.48
C ARG A 368 -12.89 -8.10 0.69
N ALA A 369 -12.90 -8.04 -0.65
CA ALA A 369 -11.80 -8.54 -1.47
C ALA A 369 -10.52 -7.72 -1.26
N LEU A 370 -10.62 -6.39 -1.16
CA LEU A 370 -9.52 -5.49 -0.81
C LEU A 370 -8.98 -5.81 0.59
N THR A 371 -9.85 -5.93 1.59
CA THR A 371 -9.45 -6.28 2.96
C THR A 371 -8.73 -7.64 3.03
N ARG A 372 -9.17 -8.64 2.27
CA ARG A 372 -8.50 -9.96 2.19
C ARG A 372 -7.11 -9.90 1.55
N ARG A 373 -6.83 -8.88 0.75
CA ARG A 373 -5.50 -8.59 0.19
C ARG A 373 -4.69 -7.63 1.06
N HIS A 374 -5.15 -7.37 2.29
CA HIS A 374 -4.54 -6.45 3.24
C HIS A 374 -4.42 -5.02 2.70
N ILE A 375 -5.35 -4.63 1.84
CA ILE A 375 -5.49 -3.25 1.37
C ILE A 375 -6.43 -2.53 2.33
N GLY A 376 -5.95 -1.43 2.92
CA GLY A 376 -6.81 -0.56 3.71
C GLY A 376 -7.81 0.16 2.82
N VAL A 377 -9.06 0.26 3.27
CA VAL A 377 -10.12 0.88 2.47
C VAL A 377 -10.74 2.02 3.25
N TRP A 378 -10.69 3.24 2.70
CA TRP A 378 -11.48 4.35 3.21
C TRP A 378 -12.77 4.52 2.42
N TYR A 379 -13.80 4.99 3.10
CA TYR A 379 -15.01 5.48 2.49
C TYR A 379 -14.81 6.93 2.06
N LEU A 380 -14.76 7.22 0.76
CA LEU A 380 -14.64 8.58 0.23
C LEU A 380 -16.01 9.08 -0.22
N THR A 381 -16.45 10.20 0.36
CA THR A 381 -17.73 10.84 0.07
C THR A 381 -17.57 12.34 -0.14
N PHE A 382 -18.50 12.95 -0.88
CA PHE A 382 -18.48 14.38 -1.19
C PHE A 382 -19.21 15.21 -0.12
N GLY A 383 -18.58 16.31 0.30
CA GLY A 383 -19.01 17.15 1.41
C GLY A 383 -20.06 18.20 1.04
N ASN A 384 -20.03 18.73 -0.19
CA ASN A 384 -20.89 19.85 -0.62
C ASN A 384 -22.07 19.46 -1.53
N GLY A 385 -22.36 18.16 -1.68
CA GLY A 385 -23.40 17.72 -2.59
C GLY A 385 -23.39 16.23 -2.91
N VAL A 386 -24.08 15.89 -4.00
CA VAL A 386 -24.21 14.52 -4.53
C VAL A 386 -24.24 14.52 -6.06
N TYR A 387 -23.65 13.49 -6.67
CA TYR A 387 -23.78 13.22 -8.11
C TYR A 387 -25.11 12.56 -8.49
N ARG A 388 -25.74 11.89 -7.53
CA ARG A 388 -27.00 11.16 -7.70
C ARG A 388 -27.98 11.53 -6.60
N THR A 389 -29.22 11.81 -6.97
CA THR A 389 -30.27 12.23 -6.02
C THR A 389 -31.17 11.07 -5.61
N GLU A 390 -30.99 9.90 -6.24
CA GLU A 390 -31.68 8.67 -5.93
C GLU A 390 -31.38 8.24 -4.48
N GLY A 391 -32.42 8.26 -3.66
CA GLY A 391 -32.35 7.84 -2.28
C GLY A 391 -32.22 8.96 -1.26
N LEU A 392 -32.18 10.23 -1.70
CA LEU A 392 -32.40 11.36 -0.82
C LEU A 392 -33.83 11.33 -0.25
N PRO A 393 -34.03 11.72 1.03
CA PRO A 393 -35.35 11.67 1.67
C PRO A 393 -36.29 12.74 1.12
N GLU A 394 -37.58 12.60 1.40
CA GLU A 394 -38.57 13.62 1.06
C GLU A 394 -38.18 15.00 1.61
N GLY A 395 -38.43 16.06 0.83
CA GLY A 395 -38.07 17.43 1.21
C GLY A 395 -36.62 17.85 0.91
N TRP A 396 -35.76 16.94 0.42
CA TRP A 396 -34.35 17.24 0.14
C TRP A 396 -34.14 18.42 -0.82
N ARG A 397 -35.09 18.70 -1.72
CA ARG A 397 -35.00 19.82 -2.67
C ARG A 397 -34.82 21.18 -1.98
N SER A 398 -35.32 21.31 -0.74
CA SER A 398 -35.12 22.52 0.08
C SER A 398 -33.68 22.72 0.54
N TRP A 399 -32.82 21.71 0.40
CA TRP A 399 -31.42 21.74 0.77
C TRP A 399 -30.51 22.28 -0.34
N LYS A 400 -31.02 22.40 -1.58
CA LYS A 400 -30.23 22.86 -2.72
C LYS A 400 -29.62 24.23 -2.46
N MET A 401 -28.38 24.41 -2.90
CA MET A 401 -27.80 25.74 -2.97
C MET A 401 -28.56 26.61 -3.98
N VAL A 402 -28.61 27.91 -3.72
CA VAL A 402 -28.99 28.92 -4.73
C VAL A 402 -27.70 29.52 -5.25
N THR A 403 -27.46 29.35 -6.55
CA THR A 403 -26.23 29.74 -7.25
C THR A 403 -26.41 31.05 -8.02
N ARG A 404 -25.32 31.60 -8.55
CA ARG A 404 -25.36 32.74 -9.48
C ARG A 404 -26.29 32.48 -10.66
N ALA A 405 -26.29 31.27 -11.22
CA ALA A 405 -27.19 30.89 -12.32
C ALA A 405 -28.66 31.05 -11.89
N ASP A 406 -29.03 30.53 -10.71
CA ASP A 406 -30.39 30.64 -10.18
C ASP A 406 -30.80 32.10 -9.94
N LEU A 407 -29.90 32.92 -9.36
CA LEU A 407 -30.13 34.36 -9.18
C LEU A 407 -30.33 35.10 -10.50
N ALA A 408 -29.68 34.64 -11.57
CA ALA A 408 -29.83 35.17 -12.93
C ALA A 408 -31.03 34.56 -13.69
N GLY A 409 -31.85 33.72 -13.05
CA GLY A 409 -32.99 33.04 -13.68
C GLY A 409 -32.60 31.95 -14.68
N LYS A 410 -31.40 31.36 -14.53
CA LYS A 410 -30.86 30.29 -15.38
C LYS A 410 -30.75 28.97 -14.60
N SER A 411 -30.72 27.84 -15.30
CA SER A 411 -30.38 26.53 -14.72
C SER A 411 -28.88 26.25 -14.80
N LEU A 412 -28.36 25.54 -13.81
CA LEU A 412 -27.02 24.96 -13.82
C LEU A 412 -27.14 23.44 -14.05
N GLU A 413 -26.62 22.95 -15.17
CA GLU A 413 -26.72 21.55 -15.60
C GLU A 413 -25.34 20.93 -15.80
N ASP A 414 -24.58 20.80 -14.71
CA ASP A 414 -23.21 20.24 -14.71
C ASP A 414 -23.13 18.82 -14.12
N GLY A 415 -24.29 18.20 -13.88
CA GLY A 415 -24.36 16.82 -13.37
C GLY A 415 -24.09 16.69 -11.86
N TYR A 416 -23.93 17.80 -11.13
CA TYR A 416 -23.67 17.76 -9.68
C TYR A 416 -24.70 18.58 -8.89
N THR A 417 -25.39 17.93 -7.95
CA THR A 417 -26.38 18.58 -7.09
C THR A 417 -25.73 19.11 -5.83
N ARG A 418 -25.51 20.43 -5.78
CA ARG A 418 -24.90 21.11 -4.64
C ARG A 418 -25.91 21.33 -3.52
N LEU A 419 -25.55 20.94 -2.30
CA LEU A 419 -26.40 21.00 -1.12
C LEU A 419 -25.81 21.98 -0.11
N CYS A 420 -26.64 22.88 0.41
CA CYS A 420 -26.23 23.97 1.27
C CYS A 420 -25.66 23.45 2.60
N LEU A 421 -24.40 23.79 2.89
CA LEU A 421 -23.71 23.40 4.12
C LEU A 421 -24.37 23.97 5.39
N ASN A 422 -25.23 24.99 5.27
CA ASN A 422 -25.97 25.58 6.39
C ASN A 422 -27.37 24.98 6.56
N ASN A 423 -27.82 24.09 5.68
CA ASN A 423 -29.13 23.47 5.82
C ASN A 423 -29.11 22.36 6.89
N PRO A 424 -29.94 22.45 7.95
CA PRO A 424 -29.93 21.48 9.05
C PRO A 424 -30.38 20.07 8.61
N GLY A 425 -31.30 19.98 7.64
CA GLY A 425 -31.75 18.71 7.09
C GLY A 425 -30.62 17.99 6.34
N TYR A 426 -29.85 18.72 5.54
CA TYR A 426 -28.67 18.18 4.86
C TYR A 426 -27.61 17.70 5.86
N ARG A 427 -27.24 18.54 6.84
CA ARG A 427 -26.26 18.18 7.88
C ARG A 427 -26.64 16.89 8.61
N LYS A 428 -27.90 16.80 9.06
CA LYS A 428 -28.41 15.59 9.72
C LYS A 428 -28.30 14.37 8.81
N TRP A 429 -28.79 14.49 7.57
CA TRP A 429 -28.74 13.39 6.62
C TRP A 429 -27.31 12.93 6.32
N LYS A 430 -26.36 13.87 6.16
CA LYS A 430 -24.96 13.54 5.86
C LYS A 430 -24.29 12.79 7.01
N LYS A 431 -24.55 13.18 8.27
CA LYS A 431 -24.10 12.44 9.46
C LYS A 431 -24.64 11.01 9.45
N ASP A 432 -25.94 10.86 9.23
CA ASP A 432 -26.59 9.55 9.20
C ASP A 432 -26.05 8.66 8.07
N GLN A 433 -25.84 9.23 6.88
CA GLN A 433 -25.25 8.55 5.73
C GLN A 433 -23.85 8.02 6.05
N ILE A 434 -22.95 8.90 6.53
CA ILE A 434 -21.56 8.51 6.82
C ILE A 434 -21.50 7.42 7.88
N VAL A 435 -22.21 7.60 9.00
CA VAL A 435 -22.23 6.62 10.11
C VAL A 435 -22.80 5.29 9.64
N GLN A 436 -23.86 5.31 8.82
CA GLN A 436 -24.45 4.09 8.28
C GLN A 436 -23.46 3.32 7.39
N SER A 437 -22.70 4.01 6.54
CA SER A 437 -21.70 3.39 5.68
C SER A 437 -20.52 2.82 6.49
N LEU A 438 -20.02 3.56 7.48
CA LEU A 438 -18.94 3.11 8.37
C LEU A 438 -19.32 1.90 9.23
N THR A 439 -20.59 1.80 9.63
CA THR A 439 -21.05 0.69 10.50
C THR A 439 -21.43 -0.57 9.74
N ARG A 440 -21.79 -0.46 8.46
CA ARG A 440 -22.21 -1.60 7.62
C ARG A 440 -21.05 -2.25 6.88
N HIS A 441 -20.02 -1.49 6.56
CA HIS A 441 -18.92 -1.91 5.70
C HIS A 441 -17.60 -1.82 6.47
N PRO A 442 -16.60 -2.68 6.18
CA PRO A 442 -15.33 -2.71 6.91
C PRO A 442 -14.36 -1.60 6.45
N PHE A 443 -14.82 -0.35 6.41
CA PHE A 443 -13.99 0.81 6.14
C PHE A 443 -13.15 1.19 7.37
N LEU A 444 -11.94 1.69 7.13
CA LEU A 444 -11.05 2.20 8.20
C LEU A 444 -11.48 3.57 8.73
N GLY A 445 -12.22 4.31 7.92
CA GLY A 445 -12.58 5.68 8.16
C GLY A 445 -13.27 6.31 6.97
N VAL A 446 -13.55 7.60 7.09
CA VAL A 446 -14.19 8.43 6.06
C VAL A 446 -13.27 9.54 5.58
N GLN A 447 -13.28 9.79 4.28
CA GLN A 447 -12.74 10.98 3.65
C GLN A 447 -13.89 11.87 3.20
N ILE A 448 -13.89 13.12 3.65
CA ILE A 448 -14.89 14.12 3.26
C ILE A 448 -14.25 15.02 2.20
N ALA A 449 -14.38 14.61 0.94
CA ALA A 449 -13.83 15.31 -0.22
C ALA A 449 -14.70 16.51 -0.59
N GLU A 450 -14.07 17.54 -1.15
CA GLU A 450 -14.74 18.72 -1.72
C GLU A 450 -15.82 19.35 -0.81
N PRO A 451 -15.52 19.68 0.47
CA PRO A 451 -16.49 20.33 1.36
C PRO A 451 -16.65 21.84 1.07
N HIS A 452 -16.10 22.36 -0.04
CA HIS A 452 -16.09 23.78 -0.35
C HIS A 452 -17.40 24.37 -0.87
N TRP A 453 -17.54 25.68 -0.70
CA TRP A 453 -18.51 26.45 -1.45
C TRP A 453 -18.11 26.54 -2.94
N PRO A 454 -19.06 26.40 -3.87
CA PRO A 454 -18.82 26.53 -5.31
C PRO A 454 -18.65 28.00 -5.73
N GLU A 455 -17.98 28.33 -6.84
CA GLU A 455 -16.92 27.60 -7.55
C GLU A 455 -15.95 28.62 -8.19
N TYR A 456 -14.76 28.16 -8.57
CA TYR A 456 -13.74 28.89 -9.33
C TYR A 456 -14.28 29.45 -10.67
N PRO A 457 -13.85 30.65 -11.13
CA PRO A 457 -12.87 31.56 -10.51
C PRO A 457 -13.51 32.52 -9.48
N GLY A 458 -14.57 32.10 -8.77
CA GLY A 458 -15.27 32.93 -7.79
C GLY A 458 -16.57 33.48 -8.36
N ILE A 459 -16.86 34.74 -8.09
CA ILE A 459 -18.17 35.39 -8.36
C ILE A 459 -18.63 35.31 -9.82
N ALA A 460 -17.71 35.11 -10.77
CA ALA A 460 -18.03 34.96 -12.19
C ALA A 460 -18.57 33.56 -12.55
N SER A 461 -18.33 32.56 -11.69
CA SER A 461 -18.79 31.19 -11.92
C SER A 461 -20.32 31.12 -11.87
N PRO A 462 -20.99 30.45 -12.83
CA PRO A 462 -22.42 30.16 -12.74
C PRO A 462 -22.81 29.40 -11.48
N ALA A 463 -21.88 28.59 -10.94
CA ALA A 463 -22.10 27.80 -9.74
C ALA A 463 -21.83 28.58 -8.44
N TYR A 464 -21.35 29.83 -8.51
CA TYR A 464 -20.99 30.59 -7.30
C TYR A 464 -22.17 30.71 -6.34
N GLY A 465 -21.97 30.25 -5.09
CA GLY A 465 -23.04 30.13 -4.11
C GLY A 465 -22.54 30.11 -2.66
N CYS A 466 -23.43 30.10 -1.68
CA CYS A 466 -24.87 29.79 -1.76
C CYS A 466 -25.75 30.92 -1.20
N PHE A 467 -26.77 31.36 -1.96
CA PHE A 467 -27.70 32.45 -1.59
C PHE A 467 -29.08 31.96 -1.10
N CYS A 468 -29.18 30.70 -0.68
CA CYS A 468 -30.45 30.11 -0.23
C CYS A 468 -30.93 30.74 1.09
N ARG A 469 -32.19 30.47 1.44
CA ARG A 469 -32.79 30.95 2.70
C ARG A 469 -31.96 30.58 3.93
N ALA A 470 -31.45 29.33 4.01
CA ALA A 470 -30.65 28.91 5.16
C ALA A 470 -29.35 29.73 5.31
N CYS A 471 -28.70 30.11 4.21
CA CYS A 471 -27.53 31.00 4.27
C CYS A 471 -27.91 32.42 4.68
N ARG A 472 -29.04 32.95 4.19
CA ARG A 472 -29.52 34.28 4.58
C ARG A 472 -29.84 34.35 6.07
N ASP A 473 -30.57 33.35 6.57
CA ASP A 473 -30.95 33.27 7.98
C ASP A 473 -29.71 33.16 8.88
N ALA A 474 -28.75 32.28 8.53
CA ALA A 474 -27.49 32.14 9.27
C ALA A 474 -26.59 33.40 9.17
N PHE A 475 -26.63 34.13 8.06
CA PHE A 475 -25.88 35.38 7.90
C PHE A 475 -26.44 36.49 8.81
N ARG A 476 -27.77 36.62 8.86
CA ARG A 476 -28.48 37.53 9.76
C ARG A 476 -28.26 37.19 11.22
N GLU A 477 -28.25 35.92 11.57
CA GLU A 477 -27.92 35.48 12.93
C GLU A 477 -26.51 35.94 13.34
N ARG A 478 -25.53 35.85 12.41
CA ARG A 478 -24.14 36.22 12.70
C ARG A 478 -23.89 37.74 12.72
N TYR A 479 -24.56 38.52 11.87
CA TYR A 479 -24.24 39.94 11.66
C TYR A 479 -25.40 40.92 11.93
N GLY A 480 -26.54 40.44 12.42
CA GLY A 480 -27.73 41.23 12.77
C GLY A 480 -28.92 41.00 11.83
N SER A 481 -30.15 41.14 12.33
CA SER A 481 -31.39 40.87 11.59
C SER A 481 -31.58 41.70 10.33
N GLU A 482 -31.04 42.91 10.30
CA GLU A 482 -31.08 43.85 9.15
C GLU A 482 -30.01 43.54 8.09
N ALA A 483 -29.12 42.57 8.34
CA ALA A 483 -28.06 42.25 7.39
C ALA A 483 -28.61 41.50 6.16
N GLU A 484 -28.39 42.05 4.97
CA GLU A 484 -28.66 41.37 3.70
C GLU A 484 -27.40 40.71 3.13
N LEU A 485 -27.58 39.72 2.27
CA LEU A 485 -26.48 39.12 1.50
C LEU A 485 -26.02 40.10 0.40
N PRO A 486 -24.75 40.02 -0.05
CA PRO A 486 -24.29 40.81 -1.19
C PRO A 486 -25.11 40.53 -2.46
N ASP A 487 -25.33 41.56 -3.27
CA ASP A 487 -25.90 41.42 -4.60
C ASP A 487 -24.77 41.23 -5.62
N ILE A 488 -24.63 40.01 -6.11
CA ILE A 488 -23.57 39.64 -7.06
C ILE A 488 -24.00 39.75 -8.54
N ILE A 489 -25.26 40.13 -8.80
CA ILE A 489 -25.85 40.17 -10.15
C ILE A 489 -25.91 41.60 -10.67
N ASP A 490 -26.43 42.54 -9.87
CA ASP A 490 -26.59 43.93 -10.30
C ASP A 490 -25.35 44.77 -9.94
N PRO A 491 -24.52 45.18 -10.93
CA PRO A 491 -23.34 46.01 -10.68
C PRO A 491 -23.68 47.42 -10.16
N THR A 492 -24.95 47.84 -10.24
CA THR A 492 -25.43 49.13 -9.74
C THR A 492 -25.94 49.08 -8.31
N SER A 493 -26.17 47.87 -7.77
CA SER A 493 -26.69 47.67 -6.42
C SER A 493 -25.74 48.26 -5.36
N PRO A 494 -26.26 48.96 -4.33
CA PRO A 494 -25.41 49.43 -3.22
C PRO A 494 -24.78 48.27 -2.43
N GLN A 495 -25.32 47.05 -2.54
CA GLN A 495 -24.82 45.84 -1.90
C GLN A 495 -23.83 45.06 -2.80
N HIS A 496 -23.50 45.59 -3.98
CA HIS A 496 -22.55 44.96 -4.88
C HIS A 496 -21.15 44.94 -4.25
N PRO A 497 -20.34 43.87 -4.42
CA PRO A 497 -19.01 43.76 -3.83
C PRO A 497 -18.08 44.95 -4.09
N ASP A 498 -18.15 45.56 -5.28
CA ASP A 498 -17.35 46.73 -5.65
C ASP A 498 -17.82 48.04 -4.97
N ARG A 499 -19.05 48.07 -4.44
CA ARG A 499 -19.69 49.25 -3.85
C ARG A 499 -19.78 49.16 -2.32
N ASP A 500 -19.91 47.95 -1.77
CA ASP A 500 -19.85 47.68 -0.32
C ASP A 500 -18.79 46.62 0.02
N PRO A 501 -17.51 47.00 0.05
CA PRO A 501 -16.42 46.10 0.41
C PRO A 501 -16.50 45.60 1.87
N ALA A 502 -17.20 46.31 2.75
CA ALA A 502 -17.38 45.88 4.14
C ALA A 502 -18.37 44.71 4.24
N LEU A 503 -19.48 44.77 3.52
CA LEU A 503 -20.42 43.66 3.38
C LEU A 503 -19.76 42.47 2.68
N TRP A 504 -18.97 42.71 1.63
CA TRP A 504 -18.24 41.64 0.95
C TRP A 504 -17.27 40.91 1.89
N LYS A 505 -16.50 41.64 2.71
CA LYS A 505 -15.62 41.04 3.71
C LYS A 505 -16.39 40.18 4.73
N LYS A 506 -17.56 40.63 5.19
CA LYS A 506 -18.44 39.84 6.08
C LYS A 506 -18.92 38.56 5.40
N TRP A 507 -19.26 38.63 4.12
CA TRP A 507 -19.70 37.49 3.32
C TRP A 507 -18.60 36.43 3.16
N LEU A 508 -17.38 36.84 2.83
CA LEU A 508 -16.23 35.92 2.74
C LEU A 508 -15.94 35.24 4.09
N ALA A 509 -15.92 36.03 5.18
CA ALA A 509 -15.74 35.49 6.53
C ALA A 509 -16.88 34.54 6.97
N PHE A 510 -18.11 34.80 6.52
CA PHE A 510 -19.25 33.90 6.76
C PHE A 510 -19.07 32.56 6.04
N ARG A 511 -18.71 32.59 4.75
CA ARG A 511 -18.48 31.36 3.97
C ARG A 511 -17.38 30.52 4.60
N GLN A 512 -16.26 31.14 5.00
CA GLN A 512 -15.19 30.45 5.72
C GLN A 512 -15.69 29.79 7.02
N ALA A 513 -16.31 30.58 7.90
CA ALA A 513 -16.73 30.09 9.20
C ALA A 513 -17.78 28.96 9.10
N THR A 514 -18.71 29.07 8.14
CA THR A 514 -19.78 28.10 7.98
C THR A 514 -19.35 26.79 7.32
N LEU A 515 -18.31 26.82 6.47
CA LEU A 515 -17.67 25.61 5.96
C LEU A 515 -17.02 24.84 7.11
N THR A 516 -16.18 25.50 7.91
CA THR A 516 -15.53 24.84 9.06
C THR A 516 -16.57 24.32 10.06
N ALA A 517 -17.61 25.10 10.36
CA ALA A 517 -18.69 24.66 11.25
C ALA A 517 -19.54 23.51 10.67
N PHE A 518 -19.57 23.35 9.34
CA PHE A 518 -20.18 22.16 8.71
C PHE A 518 -19.35 20.93 9.00
N LEU A 519 -18.06 20.95 8.66
CA LEU A 519 -17.16 19.82 8.92
C LEU A 519 -17.11 19.46 10.40
N ASP A 520 -17.02 20.46 11.28
CA ASP A 520 -17.01 20.24 12.73
C ASP A 520 -18.30 19.61 13.25
N ASP A 521 -19.47 20.02 12.74
CA ASP A 521 -20.74 19.36 13.10
C ASP A 521 -20.80 17.92 12.60
N ILE A 522 -20.34 17.64 11.37
CA ILE A 522 -20.31 16.27 10.84
C ILE A 522 -19.41 15.36 11.70
N VAL A 523 -18.26 15.87 12.14
CA VAL A 523 -17.25 15.09 12.87
C VAL A 523 -17.51 15.04 14.37
N ASN A 524 -17.62 16.21 15.00
CA ASN A 524 -17.65 16.42 16.45
C ASN A 524 -19.02 16.84 17.00
N GLY A 525 -19.96 17.22 16.13
CA GLY A 525 -21.31 17.63 16.53
C GLY A 525 -22.11 16.50 17.19
N ILE A 526 -23.29 16.87 17.73
CA ILE A 526 -24.23 15.88 18.27
C ILE A 526 -24.59 14.89 17.16
N ASP A 527 -24.51 13.59 17.48
CA ASP A 527 -24.68 12.48 16.55
C ASP A 527 -23.69 12.48 15.37
N GLY A 528 -22.56 13.18 15.50
CA GLY A 528 -21.44 13.19 14.55
C GLY A 528 -20.59 11.92 14.62
N ILE A 529 -19.62 11.81 13.71
CA ILE A 529 -18.78 10.62 13.52
C ILE A 529 -18.12 10.17 14.83
N ARG A 530 -17.48 11.08 15.57
CA ARG A 530 -16.75 10.73 16.81
C ARG A 530 -17.65 10.12 17.89
N SER A 531 -18.93 10.48 17.91
CA SER A 531 -19.90 9.96 18.89
C SER A 531 -20.49 8.59 18.50
N ARG A 532 -20.67 8.33 17.19
CA ARG A 532 -21.41 7.15 16.69
C ARG A 532 -20.53 6.10 16.02
N ALA A 533 -19.30 6.45 15.63
CA ALA A 533 -18.30 5.56 15.05
C ALA A 533 -16.89 5.95 15.59
N PRO A 534 -16.63 5.82 16.90
CA PRO A 534 -15.43 6.35 17.55
C PRO A 534 -14.12 5.73 17.05
N ASP A 535 -14.16 4.50 16.54
CA ASP A 535 -12.98 3.81 15.98
C ASP A 535 -12.68 4.22 14.53
N ALA A 536 -13.60 4.92 13.87
CA ALA A 536 -13.43 5.33 12.48
C ALA A 536 -12.51 6.56 12.40
N ARG A 537 -11.55 6.49 11.49
CA ARG A 537 -10.70 7.63 11.18
C ARG A 537 -11.43 8.67 10.33
N VAL A 538 -11.03 9.92 10.44
CA VAL A 538 -11.58 11.04 9.68
C VAL A 538 -10.48 11.74 8.92
N CYS A 539 -10.65 11.86 7.60
CA CYS A 539 -9.86 12.72 6.74
C CYS A 539 -10.70 13.87 6.18
N THR A 540 -10.26 15.11 6.40
CA THR A 540 -10.84 16.29 5.76
C THR A 540 -9.98 16.76 4.61
N TRP A 541 -10.62 17.35 3.59
CA TRP A 541 -9.96 17.81 2.38
C TRP A 541 -9.98 19.34 2.32
N SER A 542 -8.95 19.91 1.72
CA SER A 542 -8.92 21.30 1.24
C SER A 542 -8.17 21.38 -0.09
N LEU A 543 -8.37 22.46 -0.84
CA LEU A 543 -7.76 22.69 -2.13
C LEU A 543 -6.38 23.35 -2.00
N GLY A 544 -5.42 22.89 -2.82
CA GLY A 544 -4.18 23.58 -3.13
C GLY A 544 -4.26 24.26 -4.50
N LEU A 545 -3.75 25.49 -4.60
CA LEU A 545 -3.74 26.28 -5.84
C LEU A 545 -2.36 26.93 -6.05
N MET A 546 -1.76 26.72 -7.22
CA MET A 546 -0.38 27.19 -7.52
C MET A 546 -0.30 28.69 -7.77
N GLU A 547 -1.43 29.34 -8.06
CA GLU A 547 -1.50 30.77 -8.34
C GLU A 547 -0.91 31.62 -7.20
N ALA A 548 -0.45 32.83 -7.54
CA ALA A 548 -0.05 33.82 -6.54
C ALA A 548 -1.20 34.06 -5.54
N ASP A 549 -0.85 34.15 -4.26
CA ASP A 549 -1.80 34.25 -3.14
C ASP A 549 -2.81 33.09 -3.10
N GLY A 550 -2.43 31.89 -3.55
CA GLY A 550 -3.28 30.71 -3.63
C GLY A 550 -4.11 30.45 -2.37
N VAL A 551 -3.54 30.59 -1.17
CA VAL A 551 -4.25 30.45 0.12
C VAL A 551 -5.41 31.45 0.24
N ALA A 552 -5.16 32.72 -0.07
CA ALA A 552 -6.19 33.76 -0.01
C ALA A 552 -7.26 33.53 -1.09
N ARG A 553 -6.86 33.14 -2.30
CA ARG A 553 -7.79 32.84 -3.39
C ARG A 553 -8.70 31.65 -3.06
N VAL A 554 -8.13 30.56 -2.56
CA VAL A 554 -8.90 29.38 -2.12
C VAL A 554 -9.88 29.79 -1.02
N ARG A 555 -9.44 30.56 -0.03
CA ARG A 555 -10.34 31.08 1.01
C ARG A 555 -11.48 31.94 0.45
N ASP A 556 -11.19 32.87 -0.45
CA ASP A 556 -12.19 33.82 -0.94
C ASP A 556 -13.18 33.15 -1.92
N ILE A 557 -12.70 32.23 -2.76
CA ILE A 557 -13.51 31.52 -3.74
C ILE A 557 -14.31 30.39 -3.07
N HIS A 558 -13.65 29.56 -2.27
CA HIS A 558 -14.17 28.29 -1.75
C HIS A 558 -14.59 28.35 -0.28
N GLY A 559 -14.20 29.38 0.46
CA GLY A 559 -14.37 29.44 1.91
C GLY A 559 -13.44 28.49 2.66
N GLU A 560 -12.39 27.96 2.01
CA GLU A 560 -11.50 26.99 2.63
C GLU A 560 -10.30 27.68 3.28
N ASP A 561 -10.04 27.33 4.54
CA ASP A 561 -8.84 27.69 5.27
C ASP A 561 -8.35 26.41 5.96
N ALA A 562 -7.28 25.82 5.42
CA ALA A 562 -6.82 24.49 5.80
C ALA A 562 -6.39 24.43 7.27
N GLY A 563 -5.70 25.48 7.75
CA GLY A 563 -5.30 25.59 9.15
C GLY A 563 -6.50 25.72 10.09
N GLU A 564 -7.50 26.52 9.74
CA GLU A 564 -8.74 26.65 10.52
C GLU A 564 -9.51 25.33 10.59
N ILE A 565 -9.63 24.62 9.46
CA ILE A 565 -10.25 23.28 9.40
C ILE A 565 -9.52 22.33 10.34
N VAL A 566 -8.19 22.25 10.26
CA VAL A 566 -7.38 21.37 11.11
C VAL A 566 -7.52 21.74 12.58
N ARG A 567 -7.42 23.03 12.91
CA ARG A 567 -7.49 23.55 14.29
C ARG A 567 -8.82 23.25 14.96
N VAL A 568 -9.93 23.42 14.24
CA VAL A 568 -11.29 23.28 14.77
C VAL A 568 -11.75 21.82 14.72
N VAL A 569 -11.68 21.20 13.54
CA VAL A 569 -12.27 19.88 13.29
C VAL A 569 -11.42 18.76 13.90
N LYS A 570 -10.09 18.96 14.02
CA LYS A 570 -9.13 17.96 14.52
C LYS A 570 -9.27 16.58 13.84
N PRO A 571 -9.14 16.53 12.50
CA PRO A 571 -9.18 15.26 11.77
C PRO A 571 -7.95 14.41 12.09
N ASP A 572 -8.02 13.10 11.81
CA ASP A 572 -6.88 12.19 12.00
C ASP A 572 -5.85 12.32 10.87
N VAL A 573 -6.29 12.80 9.70
CA VAL A 573 -5.48 13.06 8.50
C VAL A 573 -6.07 14.28 7.78
N HIS A 574 -5.23 15.12 7.17
CA HIS A 574 -5.71 16.16 6.28
C HIS A 574 -5.19 15.94 4.85
N CYS A 575 -6.08 16.05 3.86
CA CYS A 575 -5.73 15.92 2.45
C CYS A 575 -5.70 17.29 1.76
N LEU A 576 -4.61 17.57 1.04
CA LEU A 576 -4.51 18.68 0.09
C LEU A 576 -4.78 18.15 -1.32
N GLN A 577 -5.90 18.55 -1.89
CA GLN A 577 -6.34 18.21 -3.24
C GLN A 577 -5.81 19.24 -4.23
N THR A 578 -5.19 18.76 -5.32
CA THR A 578 -4.81 19.63 -6.43
C THR A 578 -6.04 20.19 -7.13
N HIS A 579 -6.11 21.51 -7.25
CA HIS A 579 -7.24 22.18 -7.89
C HIS A 579 -7.21 22.02 -9.42
N TRP A 580 -8.38 22.02 -10.07
CA TRP A 580 -8.51 21.81 -11.52
C TRP A 580 -7.74 22.74 -12.48
N PRO A 581 -7.54 24.05 -12.19
CA PRO A 581 -6.65 24.89 -13.00
C PRO A 581 -5.21 24.41 -13.00
N ASP A 582 -4.78 23.70 -11.96
CA ASP A 582 -3.42 23.16 -11.87
C ASP A 582 -3.36 21.81 -12.59
N TRP A 583 -4.22 20.85 -12.23
CA TRP A 583 -4.09 19.49 -12.77
C TRP A 583 -4.38 19.38 -14.27
N SER A 584 -5.15 20.31 -14.84
CA SER A 584 -5.49 20.31 -16.27
C SER A 584 -4.35 20.80 -17.17
N GLN A 585 -3.29 21.37 -16.59
CA GLN A 585 -2.11 21.81 -17.35
C GLN A 585 -1.37 20.60 -17.92
N ALA A 586 -1.24 20.53 -19.24
CA ALA A 586 -0.59 19.40 -19.93
C ALA A 586 0.86 19.19 -19.43
N GLU A 587 1.62 20.27 -19.26
CA GLU A 587 3.04 20.25 -18.88
C GLU A 587 3.29 20.43 -17.38
N LEU A 588 2.30 20.14 -16.51
CA LEU A 588 2.46 20.22 -15.06
C LEU A 588 3.63 19.32 -14.60
N PRO A 589 4.69 19.85 -13.97
CA PRO A 589 5.83 19.05 -13.56
C PRO A 589 5.49 18.20 -12.33
N GLY A 590 6.14 17.04 -12.16
CA GLY A 590 5.85 16.14 -11.04
C GLY A 590 6.13 16.70 -9.64
N ASP A 591 6.86 17.82 -9.54
CA ASP A 591 7.16 18.49 -8.27
C ASP A 591 6.37 19.80 -8.06
N TYR A 592 5.30 20.02 -8.83
CA TYR A 592 4.47 21.22 -8.75
C TYR A 592 3.95 21.54 -7.34
N ILE A 593 3.71 20.51 -6.51
CA ILE A 593 3.22 20.66 -5.13
C ILE A 593 4.19 21.43 -4.21
N ARG A 594 5.43 21.71 -4.64
CA ARG A 594 6.30 22.68 -3.93
C ARG A 594 5.65 24.06 -3.84
N ALA A 595 4.83 24.43 -4.82
CA ALA A 595 4.05 25.67 -4.79
C ALA A 595 2.98 25.68 -3.69
N TYR A 596 2.62 24.52 -3.13
CA TYR A 596 1.63 24.40 -2.04
C TYR A 596 2.22 24.58 -0.64
N GLN A 597 3.51 24.95 -0.52
CA GLN A 597 4.15 25.21 0.76
C GLN A 597 3.34 26.15 1.68
N PRO A 598 2.73 27.26 1.20
CA PRO A 598 1.94 28.13 2.08
C PRO A 598 0.73 27.44 2.72
N PHE A 599 0.11 26.47 2.04
CA PHE A 599 -0.98 25.67 2.60
C PHE A 599 -0.47 24.71 3.67
N LEU A 600 0.69 24.09 3.44
CA LEU A 600 1.36 23.25 4.44
C LEU A 600 1.73 24.02 5.69
N ASP A 601 2.24 25.24 5.53
CA ASP A 601 2.61 26.13 6.65
C ASP A 601 1.36 26.46 7.48
N GLN A 602 0.24 26.77 6.82
CA GLN A 602 -1.05 27.02 7.48
C GLN A 602 -1.53 25.81 8.28
N ILE A 603 -1.44 24.60 7.72
CA ILE A 603 -1.81 23.34 8.40
C ILE A 603 -0.89 23.09 9.60
N ARG A 604 0.43 23.20 9.42
CA ARG A 604 1.43 22.91 10.45
C ARG A 604 1.41 23.91 11.59
N GLN A 605 1.01 25.15 11.32
CA GLN A 605 0.78 26.14 12.36
C GLN A 605 -0.41 25.75 13.26
N ALA A 606 -1.43 25.09 12.71
CA ALA A 606 -2.57 24.59 13.46
C ALA A 606 -2.26 23.29 14.22
N ASP A 607 -1.58 22.35 13.58
CA ASP A 607 -1.09 21.10 14.17
C ASP A 607 0.18 20.64 13.45
N ALA A 608 1.32 20.72 14.13
CA ALA A 608 2.61 20.34 13.55
C ALA A 608 2.76 18.81 13.35
N SER A 609 1.91 18.02 14.00
CA SER A 609 1.97 16.56 14.02
C SER A 609 0.94 15.87 13.12
N ILE A 610 -0.04 16.63 12.59
CA ILE A 610 -1.10 16.06 11.78
C ILE A 610 -0.52 15.37 10.53
N PRO A 611 -0.93 14.12 10.24
CA PRO A 611 -0.57 13.49 8.99
C PRO A 611 -1.23 14.17 7.79
N ILE A 612 -0.43 14.45 6.76
CA ILE A 612 -0.86 15.13 5.53
C ILE A 612 -0.74 14.18 4.35
N VAL A 613 -1.75 14.19 3.46
CA VAL A 613 -1.76 13.46 2.20
C VAL A 613 -1.95 14.43 1.04
N PHE A 614 -1.16 14.30 -0.02
CA PHE A 614 -1.41 15.03 -1.27
C PHE A 614 -2.21 14.18 -2.25
N GLN A 615 -3.26 14.75 -2.81
CA GLN A 615 -4.02 14.16 -3.89
C GLN A 615 -3.62 14.78 -5.23
N ALA A 616 -3.52 13.96 -6.28
CA ALA A 616 -3.22 14.39 -7.64
C ALA A 616 -4.09 13.68 -8.68
N ASP A 617 -4.46 14.40 -9.74
CA ASP A 617 -5.02 13.82 -10.96
C ASP A 617 -3.90 13.34 -11.88
N ILE A 618 -4.06 12.14 -12.45
CA ILE A 618 -3.04 11.53 -13.31
C ILE A 618 -3.49 11.30 -14.76
N GLY A 619 -4.67 11.78 -15.17
CA GLY A 619 -5.13 11.56 -16.54
C GLY A 619 -6.64 11.67 -16.77
N SER A 620 -7.36 12.54 -16.05
CA SER A 620 -8.78 12.78 -16.32
C SER A 620 -9.04 13.41 -17.69
N GLN A 621 -8.00 13.90 -18.37
CA GLN A 621 -8.04 14.40 -19.74
C GLN A 621 -6.87 13.80 -20.56
N PRO A 622 -7.00 13.63 -21.89
CA PRO A 622 -5.93 13.04 -22.69
C PRO A 622 -4.57 13.74 -22.58
N GLN A 623 -4.56 15.07 -22.51
CA GLN A 623 -3.35 15.88 -22.46
C GLN A 623 -2.66 15.91 -21.09
N ASN A 624 -3.33 15.49 -20.02
CA ASN A 624 -2.78 15.53 -18.66
C ASN A 624 -2.46 14.13 -18.10
N ARG A 625 -2.37 13.11 -18.97
CA ARG A 625 -1.95 11.75 -18.57
C ARG A 625 -0.50 11.77 -18.05
N ARG A 626 -0.31 11.29 -16.84
CA ARG A 626 0.99 11.28 -16.16
C ARG A 626 1.67 9.93 -16.28
N SER A 627 2.99 9.96 -16.44
CA SER A 627 3.83 8.77 -16.52
C SER A 627 4.23 8.25 -15.14
N THR A 628 4.76 7.03 -15.08
CA THR A 628 5.32 6.46 -13.84
C THR A 628 6.40 7.36 -13.26
N ALA A 629 7.28 7.94 -14.09
CA ALA A 629 8.33 8.85 -13.65
C ALA A 629 7.77 10.15 -13.05
N TRP A 630 6.63 10.65 -13.58
CA TRP A 630 5.93 11.79 -13.01
C TRP A 630 5.38 11.45 -11.63
N ILE A 631 4.72 10.29 -11.48
CA ILE A 631 4.15 9.82 -10.20
C ILE A 631 5.26 9.64 -9.17
N GLU A 632 6.37 8.99 -9.53
CA GLU A 632 7.53 8.82 -8.63
C GLU A 632 8.13 10.16 -8.20
N ARG A 633 8.16 11.18 -9.08
CA ARG A 633 8.61 12.53 -8.73
C ARG A 633 7.63 13.22 -7.79
N PHE A 634 6.33 13.06 -8.00
CA PHE A 634 5.27 13.57 -7.13
C PHE A 634 5.35 12.95 -5.73
N GLU A 635 5.43 11.63 -5.63
CA GLU A 635 5.55 10.92 -4.36
C GLU A 635 6.80 11.31 -3.58
N ARG A 636 7.95 11.46 -4.27
CA ARG A 636 9.19 11.94 -3.68
C ARG A 636 9.07 13.39 -3.19
N THR A 637 8.47 14.26 -3.99
CA THR A 637 8.28 15.66 -3.61
C THR A 637 7.34 15.79 -2.42
N ALA A 638 6.26 15.01 -2.38
CA ALA A 638 5.33 14.98 -1.25
C ALA A 638 6.07 14.62 0.04
N LEU A 639 6.95 13.60 -0.02
CA LEU A 639 7.77 13.19 1.10
C LEU A 639 8.77 14.27 1.53
N GLU A 640 9.48 14.90 0.59
CA GLU A 640 10.42 16.00 0.87
C GLU A 640 9.74 17.18 1.56
N LEU A 641 8.47 17.43 1.20
CA LEU A 641 7.62 18.43 1.84
C LEU A 641 7.10 17.99 3.20
N GLY A 642 7.36 16.75 3.64
CA GLY A 642 6.96 16.16 4.92
C GLY A 642 5.53 15.64 4.96
N ALA A 643 4.96 15.27 3.81
CA ALA A 643 3.70 14.53 3.75
C ALA A 643 3.92 13.06 4.15
N HIS A 644 2.84 12.44 4.63
CA HIS A 644 2.82 11.05 5.10
C HIS A 644 2.20 10.10 4.07
N GLY A 645 1.58 10.62 3.02
CA GLY A 645 1.01 9.82 1.96
C GLY A 645 0.78 10.60 0.67
N SER A 646 0.50 9.84 -0.38
CA SER A 646 0.16 10.31 -1.71
C SER A 646 -1.09 9.59 -2.19
N MET A 647 -1.89 10.26 -3.00
CA MET A 647 -3.16 9.75 -3.51
C MET A 647 -3.31 10.13 -4.97
N CYS A 648 -3.39 9.14 -5.86
CA CYS A 648 -3.68 9.40 -7.27
C CYS A 648 -5.16 9.10 -7.58
N TYR A 649 -5.81 9.98 -8.34
CA TYR A 649 -7.16 9.74 -8.85
C TYR A 649 -7.15 8.68 -9.94
N GLU A 650 -7.87 7.58 -9.72
CA GLU A 650 -8.04 6.43 -10.61
C GLU A 650 -6.74 5.84 -11.15
N TYR A 651 -6.35 4.67 -10.64
CA TYR A 651 -5.13 3.98 -11.10
C TYR A 651 -5.05 3.82 -12.63
N PHE A 652 -6.19 3.54 -13.27
CA PHE A 652 -6.20 3.14 -14.67
C PHE A 652 -6.15 4.31 -15.67
N ILE A 653 -6.17 5.58 -15.24
CA ILE A 653 -6.20 6.73 -16.17
C ILE A 653 -4.80 7.27 -16.51
N GLY A 654 -3.76 6.86 -15.78
CA GLY A 654 -2.37 7.23 -16.05
C GLY A 654 -1.78 6.61 -17.31
N SER A 655 -0.66 7.15 -17.81
CA SER A 655 -0.06 6.77 -19.11
C SER A 655 0.31 5.28 -19.17
N ARG A 656 0.74 4.71 -18.04
CA ARG A 656 1.07 3.28 -17.87
C ARG A 656 -0.04 2.36 -18.40
N THR A 657 -1.32 2.69 -18.20
CA THR A 657 -2.43 1.85 -18.69
C THR A 657 -2.41 1.76 -20.22
N TYR A 658 -2.07 2.85 -20.90
CA TYR A 658 -2.14 2.98 -22.35
C TYR A 658 -0.85 2.56 -23.06
N GLU A 659 0.29 2.66 -22.37
CA GLU A 659 1.62 2.52 -22.99
C GLU A 659 2.32 1.21 -22.61
N ASP A 660 2.27 0.81 -21.35
CA ASP A 660 3.01 -0.37 -20.90
C ASP A 660 2.31 -1.66 -21.38
N PRO A 661 3.03 -2.67 -21.88
CA PRO A 661 2.44 -3.99 -22.07
C PRO A 661 1.93 -4.61 -20.76
N PRO A 662 0.85 -5.42 -20.79
CA PRO A 662 0.50 -6.26 -19.64
C PRO A 662 1.66 -7.22 -19.32
N LYS A 663 1.94 -7.47 -18.04
CA LYS A 663 3.06 -8.33 -17.61
C LYS A 663 2.64 -9.21 -16.44
N VAL A 664 3.04 -10.48 -16.45
CA VAL A 664 2.86 -11.38 -15.30
C VAL A 664 3.82 -10.98 -14.17
N VAL A 665 3.26 -10.80 -12.96
CA VAL A 665 3.98 -10.39 -11.74
C VAL A 665 3.77 -11.34 -10.56
N GLU A 666 2.90 -12.34 -10.72
CA GLU A 666 2.77 -13.42 -9.74
C GLU A 666 2.24 -14.67 -10.44
N THR A 667 2.72 -15.84 -9.98
CA THR A 667 2.19 -17.15 -10.36
C THR A 667 1.82 -17.95 -9.13
N VAL A 668 0.75 -18.74 -9.21
CA VAL A 668 0.37 -19.71 -8.18
C VAL A 668 -0.03 -21.02 -8.84
N ARG A 669 0.60 -22.12 -8.44
CA ARG A 669 0.26 -23.47 -8.88
C ARG A 669 -0.69 -24.16 -7.89
N ASP A 670 -1.73 -24.80 -8.41
CA ASP A 670 -2.67 -25.64 -7.65
C ASP A 670 -3.02 -26.89 -8.46
N GLY A 671 -2.29 -27.98 -8.20
CA GLY A 671 -2.42 -29.22 -8.97
C GLY A 671 -2.16 -29.00 -10.46
N PRO A 672 -3.11 -29.30 -11.36
CA PRO A 672 -2.98 -29.02 -12.79
C PRO A 672 -3.41 -27.60 -13.18
N ARG A 673 -3.67 -26.69 -12.22
CA ARG A 673 -4.04 -25.30 -12.48
C ARG A 673 -2.87 -24.37 -12.20
N VAL A 674 -2.69 -23.36 -13.04
CA VAL A 674 -1.72 -22.29 -12.82
C VAL A 674 -2.46 -20.95 -12.95
N ARG A 675 -2.49 -20.18 -11.86
CA ARG A 675 -3.02 -18.82 -11.85
C ARG A 675 -1.89 -17.84 -12.14
N LEU A 676 -2.10 -16.93 -13.08
CA LEU A 676 -1.20 -15.85 -13.47
C LEU A 676 -1.88 -14.53 -13.13
N LEU A 677 -1.18 -13.64 -12.42
CA LEU A 677 -1.63 -12.27 -12.19
C LEU A 677 -0.82 -11.31 -13.06
N PHE A 678 -1.54 -10.50 -13.83
CA PHE A 678 -0.98 -9.46 -14.68
C PHE A 678 -1.06 -8.06 -14.03
N THR A 679 -0.25 -7.14 -14.53
CA THR A 679 -0.17 -5.74 -14.08
C THR A 679 -1.40 -4.87 -14.36
N LYS A 680 -2.31 -5.33 -15.23
CA LYS A 680 -3.48 -4.58 -15.70
C LYS A 680 -4.55 -5.51 -16.28
N ARG A 681 -5.74 -4.98 -16.49
CA ARG A 681 -6.86 -5.69 -17.14
C ARG A 681 -6.52 -6.14 -18.57
N LEU A 682 -6.86 -7.38 -18.90
CA LEU A 682 -6.55 -8.03 -20.18
C LEU A 682 -7.75 -8.09 -21.12
N ASP A 683 -7.47 -8.07 -22.43
CA ASP A 683 -8.45 -8.42 -23.46
C ASP A 683 -8.72 -9.94 -23.42
N PRO A 684 -9.97 -10.37 -23.15
CA PRO A 684 -10.32 -11.79 -23.13
C PRO A 684 -10.04 -12.52 -24.44
N ALA A 685 -10.08 -11.84 -25.59
CA ALA A 685 -9.90 -12.46 -26.91
C ALA A 685 -8.46 -12.93 -27.13
N THR A 686 -7.47 -12.28 -26.53
CA THR A 686 -6.06 -12.71 -26.61
C THR A 686 -5.64 -13.51 -25.39
N ALA A 687 -6.15 -13.20 -24.20
CA ALA A 687 -5.76 -13.86 -22.95
C ALA A 687 -6.44 -15.22 -22.69
N SER A 688 -7.55 -15.54 -23.38
CA SER A 688 -8.19 -16.87 -23.27
C SER A 688 -7.60 -17.91 -24.26
N GLU A 689 -6.68 -17.49 -25.13
CA GLU A 689 -6.10 -18.32 -26.17
C GLU A 689 -4.99 -19.23 -25.60
N ALA A 690 -5.28 -20.51 -25.41
CA ALA A 690 -4.32 -21.47 -24.83
C ALA A 690 -2.96 -21.52 -25.56
N ARG A 691 -2.94 -21.29 -26.88
CA ARG A 691 -1.72 -21.22 -27.71
C ARG A 691 -0.78 -20.07 -27.37
N ASN A 692 -1.25 -19.07 -26.64
CA ASN A 692 -0.43 -17.94 -26.19
C ASN A 692 0.38 -18.27 -24.92
N TYR A 693 0.28 -19.51 -24.42
CA TYR A 693 0.97 -20.00 -23.23
C TYR A 693 1.71 -21.30 -23.51
N GLU A 694 3.03 -21.26 -23.49
CA GLU A 694 3.90 -22.42 -23.69
C GLU A 694 4.58 -22.82 -22.38
N ILE A 695 4.31 -24.03 -21.89
CA ILE A 695 4.83 -24.50 -20.61
C ILE A 695 5.75 -25.69 -20.85
N GLU A 696 6.93 -25.64 -20.24
CA GLU A 696 7.88 -26.73 -20.30
C GLU A 696 7.29 -28.01 -19.67
N GLY A 697 7.19 -29.06 -20.49
CA GLY A 697 6.77 -30.38 -20.03
C GLY A 697 5.27 -30.56 -19.77
N ALA A 698 4.41 -29.57 -20.07
CA ALA A 698 2.95 -29.68 -19.98
C ALA A 698 2.23 -28.92 -21.10
N THR A 699 0.99 -29.29 -21.41
CA THR A 699 0.17 -28.60 -22.42
C THR A 699 -0.95 -27.84 -21.73
N VAL A 700 -1.21 -26.61 -22.19
CA VAL A 700 -2.35 -25.80 -21.75
C VAL A 700 -3.60 -26.26 -22.50
N ARG A 701 -4.57 -26.81 -21.77
CA ARG A 701 -5.87 -27.24 -22.33
C ARG A 701 -6.80 -26.06 -22.56
N SER A 702 -6.82 -25.12 -21.62
CA SER A 702 -7.64 -23.93 -21.67
C SER A 702 -7.04 -22.82 -20.81
N ALA A 703 -7.34 -21.58 -21.17
CA ALA A 703 -7.07 -20.40 -20.37
C ALA A 703 -8.40 -19.68 -20.10
N THR A 704 -8.61 -19.23 -18.86
CA THR A 704 -9.79 -18.47 -18.46
C THR A 704 -9.36 -17.14 -17.89
N VAL A 705 -10.02 -16.06 -18.29
CA VAL A 705 -9.64 -14.68 -17.97
C VAL A 705 -10.67 -14.06 -17.04
N ASP A 706 -10.19 -13.42 -15.99
CA ASP A 706 -10.97 -12.60 -15.06
C ASP A 706 -10.22 -11.31 -14.79
N GLY A 707 -10.51 -10.28 -15.58
CA GLY A 707 -9.84 -8.98 -15.50
C GLY A 707 -8.33 -9.09 -15.79
N SER A 708 -7.50 -8.94 -14.75
CA SER A 708 -6.03 -9.07 -14.80
C SER A 708 -5.52 -10.48 -14.46
N VAL A 709 -6.41 -11.44 -14.22
CA VAL A 709 -6.04 -12.80 -13.81
C VAL A 709 -6.32 -13.78 -14.93
N VAL A 710 -5.35 -14.65 -15.21
CA VAL A 710 -5.54 -15.81 -16.10
C VAL A 710 -5.37 -17.09 -15.31
N THR A 711 -6.32 -18.01 -15.43
CA THR A 711 -6.18 -19.37 -14.90
C THR A 711 -6.00 -20.35 -16.05
N LEU A 712 -4.82 -20.96 -16.11
CA LEU A 712 -4.46 -22.01 -17.04
C LEU A 712 -4.85 -23.37 -16.47
N GLN A 713 -5.52 -24.18 -17.28
CA GLN A 713 -5.76 -25.59 -17.00
C GLN A 713 -4.79 -26.44 -17.81
N LEU A 714 -3.96 -27.22 -17.12
CA LEU A 714 -2.95 -28.08 -17.74
C LEU A 714 -3.46 -29.50 -17.94
N THR A 715 -2.81 -30.23 -18.85
CA THR A 715 -3.04 -31.66 -19.09
C THR A 715 -2.64 -32.55 -17.91
N LYS A 716 -1.69 -32.09 -17.08
CA LYS A 716 -1.16 -32.81 -15.92
C LYS A 716 -0.57 -31.83 -14.91
N ARG A 717 -0.25 -32.32 -13.71
CA ARG A 717 0.47 -31.55 -12.70
C ARG A 717 1.89 -31.23 -13.17
N LEU A 718 2.38 -30.06 -12.80
CA LEU A 718 3.78 -29.69 -13.03
C LEU A 718 4.72 -30.51 -12.12
N PRO A 719 5.96 -30.77 -12.56
CA PRO A 719 6.96 -31.42 -11.72
C PRO A 719 7.28 -30.56 -10.50
N ASP A 720 7.90 -31.19 -9.49
CA ASP A 720 8.23 -30.55 -8.22
C ASP A 720 9.54 -29.74 -8.29
N ARG A 721 9.63 -28.88 -9.30
CA ARG A 721 10.74 -27.97 -9.59
C ARG A 721 10.20 -26.74 -10.32
N PRO A 722 10.97 -25.64 -10.40
CA PRO A 722 10.61 -24.54 -11.28
C PRO A 722 10.48 -24.97 -12.74
N VAL A 723 9.50 -24.40 -13.45
CA VAL A 723 9.16 -24.74 -14.85
C VAL A 723 9.08 -23.47 -15.69
N SER A 724 9.69 -23.47 -16.87
CA SER A 724 9.61 -22.32 -17.79
C SER A 724 8.18 -22.16 -18.34
N LEU A 725 7.67 -20.93 -18.33
CA LEU A 725 6.44 -20.51 -19.01
C LEU A 725 6.78 -19.34 -19.93
N THR A 726 6.42 -19.47 -21.21
CA THR A 726 6.46 -18.39 -22.20
C THR A 726 5.03 -17.91 -22.46
N ILE A 727 4.82 -16.60 -22.38
CA ILE A 727 3.55 -15.92 -22.66
C ILE A 727 3.73 -15.06 -23.91
N LEU A 728 2.78 -15.10 -24.83
CA LEU A 728 2.86 -14.45 -26.14
C LEU A 728 1.61 -13.63 -26.46
N ARG A 729 1.79 -12.47 -27.09
CA ARG A 729 0.74 -11.67 -27.75
C ARG A 729 -0.51 -11.40 -26.89
N ILE A 730 -0.32 -11.01 -25.63
CA ILE A 730 -1.42 -10.67 -24.72
C ILE A 730 -1.70 -9.16 -24.80
N GLN A 731 -2.95 -8.79 -25.04
CA GLN A 731 -3.39 -7.40 -25.10
C GLN A 731 -4.06 -6.97 -23.80
N ASP A 732 -4.00 -5.69 -23.49
CA ASP A 732 -4.86 -5.10 -22.46
C ASP A 732 -6.27 -4.79 -23.01
N ALA A 733 -7.23 -4.61 -22.10
CA ALA A 733 -8.63 -4.37 -22.46
C ALA A 733 -8.86 -2.90 -22.89
N GLU A 734 -8.50 -2.56 -24.14
CA GLU A 734 -8.68 -1.21 -24.69
C GLU A 734 -10.13 -0.70 -24.58
N ASP A 735 -11.12 -1.57 -24.79
CA ASP A 735 -12.54 -1.24 -24.70
C ASP A 735 -12.98 -0.79 -23.30
N ARG A 736 -12.18 -1.09 -22.26
CA ARG A 736 -12.47 -0.76 -20.86
C ARG A 736 -11.77 0.50 -20.34
N ARG A 737 -10.84 1.08 -21.12
CA ARG A 737 -10.14 2.32 -20.78
C ARG A 737 -11.11 3.52 -20.73
N LEU A 738 -10.71 4.58 -20.02
CA LEU A 738 -11.46 5.85 -19.99
C LEU A 738 -11.51 6.47 -21.39
N PHE A 739 -10.35 6.54 -22.05
CA PHE A 739 -10.18 6.99 -23.42
C PHE A 739 -9.75 5.84 -24.34
N ARG A 740 -10.13 5.91 -25.61
CA ARG A 740 -9.78 4.91 -26.65
C ARG A 740 -9.00 5.55 -27.81
N ASP A 741 -8.11 6.45 -27.47
CA ASP A 741 -7.31 7.28 -28.39
C ASP A 741 -5.90 6.71 -28.65
N LYS A 742 -5.55 5.58 -28.03
CA LYS A 742 -4.34 4.80 -28.28
C LYS A 742 -4.72 3.34 -28.52
N PRO A 743 -3.99 2.61 -29.40
CA PRO A 743 -4.22 1.18 -29.59
C PRO A 743 -3.98 0.38 -28.30
N ALA A 744 -4.48 -0.85 -28.27
CA ALA A 744 -4.14 -1.83 -27.24
C ALA A 744 -2.61 -1.97 -27.08
N ALA A 745 -2.14 -1.97 -25.84
CA ALA A 745 -0.76 -2.27 -25.49
C ALA A 745 -0.58 -3.79 -25.51
N ILE A 746 0.46 -4.26 -26.20
CA ILE A 746 0.65 -5.68 -26.49
C ILE A 746 1.89 -6.19 -25.78
N LEU A 747 1.73 -7.25 -25.00
CA LEU A 747 2.82 -8.09 -24.54
C LEU A 747 3.20 -9.03 -25.67
N ASP A 748 4.26 -8.71 -26.41
CA ASP A 748 4.73 -9.58 -27.50
C ASP A 748 5.23 -10.91 -26.97
N HIS A 749 6.11 -10.86 -25.96
CA HIS A 749 6.74 -12.04 -25.37
C HIS A 749 7.19 -11.78 -23.92
N GLN A 750 6.85 -12.69 -23.01
CA GLN A 750 7.43 -12.76 -21.67
C GLN A 750 7.82 -14.19 -21.34
N ARG A 751 9.04 -14.39 -20.84
CA ARG A 751 9.48 -15.67 -20.26
C ARG A 751 9.64 -15.54 -18.76
N ILE A 752 9.00 -16.45 -18.01
CA ILE A 752 9.09 -16.55 -16.56
C ILE A 752 9.30 -18.00 -16.14
N ARG A 753 9.54 -18.23 -14.85
CA ARG A 753 9.49 -19.57 -14.26
C ARG A 753 8.38 -19.65 -13.23
N ILE A 754 7.54 -20.67 -13.33
CA ILE A 754 6.54 -20.99 -12.32
C ILE A 754 7.30 -21.63 -11.16
N ALA A 755 7.19 -21.05 -9.96
CA ALA A 755 7.85 -21.55 -8.76
C ALA A 755 7.37 -22.97 -8.38
N ARG A 756 8.13 -23.61 -7.49
CA ARG A 756 7.69 -24.82 -6.78
C ARG A 756 6.58 -24.49 -5.76
#